data_AF-A0AAU2YEV7-F1
#
_entry.id   AF-A0AAU2YEV7-F1
#
_cell.length_a   1.000
_cell.length_b   1.000
_cell.length_c   1.000
_cell.angle_alpha   90.00
_cell.angle_beta   90.00
_cell.angle_gamma   90.00
#
_symmetry.space_group_name_H-M   'P 1'
#
loop_
_entity.id
_entity.type
_entity.pdbx_description
1 polymer ?
#
loop_
_entity_poly.entity_id
_entity_poly.type
_entity_poly.pdbx_seq_one_letter_code
_entity_poly.pdbx_strand_id
1 'polypeptide(L)'
;MNDAPYEGQADALRRRGFLVGAAGLAGAALLPGLTATGAAAATAQPAGAPLKVVSGGRAGATLLWWGGGSAEFAATELRDYLHRITGARLPLRAVPDPGAARPEGVTGLVALYAGTGARDAIPEARLADAGRELSGAPEDSFTLLGDNTCLLLTGQGDRAPLYAVYALLERTGVRFFAPAFPAYEGHHEYVPKTRTLALPAVRLTDRPGSQLRRQYAEEGFSHTAKSLPPLLDWMAKNRLNTYVHPTDYLGLGVTTYDGVRDVLVREAGKRALRVETGGHGYDSFLPKADYPQYYASGGPLFDIYNPEALDAYVAKVLAFLRERPEITVFDCWPPDVGAFQKPILDRYGSPANAESVVVNELVRVLREELPGVRVERIAYASTVQPPDPEYASDPEVIVDFAPYSRNYDGHLGDPATGANVSFAKALRAWRTTHRGPLAMYEYYRRYRWRSLPVHPLATIAGDVGFEAALGINGYGMYSEPGDWITYEHVQNLFAALAWDSTLDAGAFLDGYLRARFGARAAAATGRYYDLTRLDPDTHGPGRAHHELHAGPCGPPGGDRAGGRCGGAHRARPADPQPRHRSGRHEDRPGSGGQHRTRHRPPGVPGARAPQPVHRHLPAQHAGLVAMERPAGPGTVRRRGDPPGRRRHVCESGGRLRQPGPPRARTGR
;
A
#
# COMPACT_ATOMS: atom_id res chain seq x y z
N MET A 1 -12.38 19.51 -45.09
CA MET A 1 -12.92 18.92 -46.33
C MET A 1 -11.95 17.86 -46.79
N ASN A 2 -12.51 16.73 -47.20
CA ASN A 2 -11.92 15.47 -47.66
C ASN A 2 -11.62 14.43 -46.57
N ASP A 3 -12.68 13.66 -46.34
CA ASP A 3 -12.77 12.34 -45.75
C ASP A 3 -11.99 11.27 -46.55
N ALA A 4 -11.38 10.32 -45.84
CA ALA A 4 -11.43 8.89 -46.16
C ALA A 4 -11.09 8.07 -44.89
N PRO A 5 -11.76 6.93 -44.64
CA PRO A 5 -11.79 6.27 -43.33
C PRO A 5 -10.69 5.22 -43.17
N TYR A 6 -10.13 5.12 -41.96
CA TYR A 6 -9.30 4.00 -41.52
C TYR A 6 -10.22 2.95 -40.90
N GLU A 7 -10.71 2.01 -41.72
CA GLU A 7 -11.21 0.71 -41.26
C GLU A 7 -10.05 -0.30 -41.26
N GLY A 8 -9.86 -1.00 -40.15
CA GLY A 8 -9.00 -2.19 -40.12
C GLY A 8 -8.29 -2.44 -38.78
N GLN A 9 -8.87 -3.34 -37.98
CA GLN A 9 -8.36 -4.02 -36.78
C GLN A 9 -8.93 -3.57 -35.43
N ALA A 10 -10.24 -3.69 -35.33
CA ALA A 10 -10.95 -3.86 -34.06
C ALA A 10 -11.69 -5.20 -34.09
N ASP A 11 -10.96 -6.32 -34.06
CA ASP A 11 -11.60 -7.64 -33.86
C ASP A 11 -10.64 -8.67 -33.26
N ALA A 12 -10.38 -8.53 -31.95
CA ALA A 12 -9.82 -9.60 -31.10
C ALA A 12 -10.10 -9.35 -29.61
N LEU A 13 -11.27 -8.81 -29.26
CA LEU A 13 -11.69 -8.58 -27.88
C LEU A 13 -13.15 -8.97 -27.71
N ARG A 14 -13.47 -10.26 -27.88
CA ARG A 14 -14.76 -10.82 -27.44
C ARG A 14 -14.67 -12.34 -27.37
N ARG A 15 -14.33 -12.82 -26.17
CA ARG A 15 -14.78 -14.05 -25.49
C ARG A 15 -13.95 -14.21 -24.21
N ARG A 16 -14.07 -13.25 -23.28
CA ARG A 16 -13.68 -13.49 -21.88
C ARG A 16 -14.83 -14.24 -21.22
N GLY A 17 -14.62 -15.54 -21.01
CA GLY A 17 -15.53 -16.36 -20.22
C GLY A 17 -15.66 -15.75 -18.83
N PHE A 18 -16.89 -15.41 -18.47
CA PHE A 18 -17.29 -14.92 -17.16
C PHE A 18 -17.12 -16.06 -16.15
N LEU A 19 -16.09 -15.99 -15.30
CA LEU A 19 -16.03 -16.73 -14.05
C LEU A 19 -15.63 -15.72 -12.98
N VAL A 20 -16.63 -15.35 -12.19
CA VAL A 20 -16.51 -14.61 -10.94
C VAL A 20 -15.33 -15.16 -10.15
N GLY A 21 -14.41 -14.27 -9.74
CA GLY A 21 -13.32 -14.59 -8.84
C GLY A 21 -13.85 -15.33 -7.63
N ALA A 22 -13.41 -16.57 -7.43
CA ALA A 22 -13.73 -17.39 -6.26
C ALA A 22 -12.95 -16.93 -5.01
N ALA A 23 -12.85 -15.60 -4.82
CA ALA A 23 -12.63 -14.94 -3.54
C ALA A 23 -13.91 -14.24 -3.03
N GLY A 24 -15.05 -14.43 -3.71
CA GLY A 24 -16.38 -14.19 -3.15
C GLY A 24 -16.72 -15.25 -2.10
N LEU A 25 -17.17 -14.81 -0.93
CA LEU A 25 -17.47 -15.66 0.22
C LEU A 25 -18.41 -16.81 -0.10
N ALA A 26 -17.88 -18.03 -0.13
CA ALA A 26 -18.68 -19.21 0.16
C ALA A 26 -19.01 -19.19 1.66
N GLY A 27 -20.22 -18.73 1.98
CA GLY A 27 -20.79 -18.85 3.33
C GLY A 27 -20.79 -20.31 3.76
N ALA A 28 -20.19 -20.59 4.91
CA ALA A 28 -20.40 -21.84 5.62
C ALA A 28 -21.85 -21.87 6.11
N ALA A 29 -22.70 -22.68 5.46
CA ALA A 29 -24.01 -23.03 5.98
C ALA A 29 -24.19 -24.55 5.94
N LEU A 30 -24.38 -25.13 7.12
CA LEU A 30 -24.90 -26.47 7.34
C LEU A 30 -26.44 -26.40 7.37
N LEU A 31 -27.11 -27.35 6.69
CA LEU A 31 -28.48 -27.88 6.87
C LEU A 31 -29.67 -27.27 6.04
N PRO A 32 -30.76 -28.05 5.79
CA PRO A 32 -31.31 -28.30 4.44
C PRO A 32 -32.65 -27.62 4.12
N GLY A 33 -32.95 -27.54 2.81
CA GLY A 33 -34.30 -27.55 2.23
C GLY A 33 -34.97 -26.19 1.97
N LEU A 34 -35.05 -25.77 0.70
CA LEU A 34 -36.28 -25.43 -0.04
C LEU A 34 -35.97 -24.64 -1.35
N THR A 35 -36.25 -25.31 -2.47
CA THR A 35 -36.73 -24.86 -3.80
C THR A 35 -36.35 -23.48 -4.38
N ALA A 36 -35.36 -23.53 -5.28
CA ALA A 36 -35.27 -23.00 -6.65
C ALA A 36 -36.12 -21.80 -7.14
N THR A 37 -35.43 -20.84 -7.75
CA THR A 37 -35.80 -20.28 -9.07
C THR A 37 -34.55 -20.03 -9.95
N GLY A 38 -34.46 -20.83 -11.03
CA GLY A 38 -33.86 -20.60 -12.35
C GLY A 38 -32.62 -19.71 -12.54
N ALA A 39 -31.43 -20.34 -12.56
CA ALA A 39 -30.31 -19.92 -13.39
C ALA A 39 -29.80 -21.13 -14.19
N ALA A 40 -29.51 -20.93 -15.47
CA ALA A 40 -29.19 -21.96 -16.44
C ALA A 40 -28.11 -22.93 -15.95
N ALA A 41 -28.42 -24.22 -15.99
CA ALA A 41 -27.55 -25.30 -15.57
C ALA A 41 -26.30 -25.36 -16.49
N ALA A 42 -25.18 -24.81 -16.00
CA ALA A 42 -23.89 -25.31 -16.41
C ALA A 42 -23.82 -26.77 -15.96
N THR A 43 -23.63 -27.69 -16.90
CA THR A 43 -23.44 -29.12 -16.60
C THR A 43 -22.20 -29.27 -15.73
N ALA A 44 -22.40 -29.37 -14.42
CA ALA A 44 -21.35 -29.66 -13.45
C ALA A 44 -20.79 -31.04 -13.78
N GLN A 45 -19.53 -31.06 -14.23
CA GLN A 45 -18.75 -32.28 -14.33
C GLN A 45 -18.78 -32.98 -12.97
N PRO A 46 -18.90 -34.32 -12.90
CA PRO A 46 -18.93 -35.02 -11.63
C PRO A 46 -17.70 -34.64 -10.83
N ALA A 47 -17.92 -34.01 -9.66
CA ALA A 47 -16.84 -33.61 -8.79
C ALA A 47 -16.06 -34.87 -8.42
N GLY A 48 -14.81 -34.97 -8.89
CA GLY A 48 -13.91 -36.05 -8.50
C GLY A 48 -13.85 -36.16 -6.98
N ALA A 49 -13.52 -37.35 -6.48
CA ALA A 49 -13.35 -37.55 -5.05
C ALA A 49 -12.41 -36.48 -4.45
N PRO A 50 -12.60 -36.06 -3.19
CA PRO A 50 -11.73 -35.07 -2.56
C PRO A 50 -10.40 -35.71 -2.12
N LEU A 51 -9.32 -34.91 -2.15
CA LEU A 51 -8.02 -35.27 -1.57
C LEU A 51 -8.14 -35.31 -0.05
N LYS A 52 -7.95 -36.49 0.55
CA LYS A 52 -7.98 -36.67 2.00
C LYS A 52 -6.66 -36.23 2.62
N VAL A 53 -6.58 -34.98 3.05
CA VAL A 53 -5.35 -34.42 3.66
C VAL A 53 -5.15 -34.94 5.07
N VAL A 54 -6.21 -34.94 5.89
CA VAL A 54 -6.20 -35.50 7.26
C VAL A 54 -7.51 -36.21 7.52
N SER A 55 -7.45 -37.38 8.15
CA SER A 55 -8.64 -38.14 8.57
C SER A 55 -8.52 -38.54 10.03
N GLY A 56 -9.45 -38.08 10.88
CA GLY A 56 -9.46 -38.43 12.31
C GLY A 56 -8.22 -37.95 13.10
N GLY A 57 -7.53 -36.91 12.63
CA GLY A 57 -6.28 -36.40 13.21
C GLY A 57 -5.03 -37.16 12.76
N ARG A 58 -5.12 -38.02 11.72
CA ARG A 58 -3.97 -38.70 11.11
C ARG A 58 -3.69 -38.13 9.73
N ALA A 59 -2.41 -37.89 9.44
CA ALA A 59 -1.93 -37.45 8.13
C ALA A 59 -2.38 -38.44 7.03
N GLY A 60 -3.07 -37.93 6.02
CA GLY A 60 -3.50 -38.67 4.84
C GLY A 60 -2.79 -38.22 3.55
N ALA A 61 -1.91 -37.22 3.65
CA ALA A 61 -1.16 -36.67 2.54
C ALA A 61 0.29 -36.35 2.93
N THR A 62 1.13 -36.12 1.93
CA THR A 62 2.51 -35.64 2.06
C THR A 62 2.65 -34.32 1.33
N LEU A 63 3.36 -33.36 1.93
CA LEU A 63 3.77 -32.13 1.27
C LEU A 63 5.10 -32.35 0.56
N LEU A 64 5.12 -31.99 -0.71
CA LEU A 64 6.30 -31.97 -1.57
C LEU A 64 6.59 -30.52 -1.96
N TRP A 65 7.85 -30.17 -2.12
CA TRP A 65 8.24 -28.86 -2.63
C TRP A 65 9.52 -28.91 -3.44
N TRP A 66 9.67 -27.97 -4.36
CA TRP A 66 10.87 -27.74 -5.14
C TRP A 66 10.96 -26.26 -5.50
N GLY A 67 12.17 -25.77 -5.70
CA GLY A 67 12.45 -24.48 -6.31
C GLY A 67 13.16 -23.49 -5.39
N GLY A 68 13.47 -22.33 -5.96
CA GLY A 68 14.07 -21.20 -5.26
C GLY A 68 13.02 -20.24 -4.69
N GLY A 69 13.45 -19.01 -4.38
CA GLY A 69 12.57 -17.95 -3.90
C GLY A 69 11.85 -18.33 -2.61
N SER A 70 10.51 -18.28 -2.63
CA SER A 70 9.66 -18.54 -1.46
C SER A 70 9.14 -19.98 -1.34
N ALA A 71 9.52 -20.92 -2.22
CA ALA A 71 8.86 -22.23 -2.31
C ALA A 71 9.00 -23.09 -1.04
N GLU A 72 10.20 -23.17 -0.45
CA GLU A 72 10.41 -23.89 0.82
C GLU A 72 9.61 -23.26 1.97
N PHE A 73 9.62 -21.93 2.03
CA PHE A 73 8.87 -21.16 3.01
C PHE A 73 7.37 -21.40 2.85
N ALA A 74 6.85 -21.35 1.62
CA ALA A 74 5.45 -21.63 1.30
C ALA A 74 5.03 -23.05 1.70
N ALA A 75 5.88 -24.05 1.46
CA ALA A 75 5.59 -25.42 1.86
C ALA A 75 5.57 -25.59 3.39
N THR A 76 6.45 -24.87 4.09
CA THR A 76 6.49 -24.81 5.55
C THR A 76 5.25 -24.12 6.11
N GLU A 77 4.86 -22.97 5.56
CA GLU A 77 3.63 -22.26 5.89
C GLU A 77 2.41 -23.18 5.73
N LEU A 78 2.27 -23.84 4.57
CA LEU A 78 1.15 -24.74 4.34
C LEU A 78 1.11 -25.88 5.37
N ARG A 79 2.25 -26.52 5.68
CA ARG A 79 2.33 -27.57 6.70
C ARG A 79 1.87 -27.06 8.06
N ASP A 80 2.36 -25.89 8.45
CA ASP A 80 2.18 -25.37 9.80
C ASP A 80 0.74 -24.84 9.98
N TYR A 81 0.14 -24.22 8.97
CA TYR A 81 -1.30 -23.93 8.97
C TYR A 81 -2.15 -25.20 8.98
N LEU A 82 -1.84 -26.21 8.16
CA LEU A 82 -2.58 -27.46 8.17
C LEU A 82 -2.49 -28.16 9.53
N HIS A 83 -1.34 -28.07 10.22
CA HIS A 83 -1.21 -28.52 11.59
C HIS A 83 -2.07 -27.70 12.56
N ARG A 84 -2.08 -26.36 12.44
CA ARG A 84 -2.95 -25.50 13.24
C ARG A 84 -4.43 -25.79 12.99
N ILE A 85 -4.82 -26.13 11.77
CA ILE A 85 -6.20 -26.46 11.40
C ILE A 85 -6.60 -27.82 11.95
N THR A 86 -5.73 -28.82 11.77
CA THR A 86 -6.10 -30.24 11.92
C THR A 86 -5.58 -30.93 13.18
N GLY A 87 -4.58 -30.35 13.83
CA GLY A 87 -3.77 -30.99 14.87
C GLY A 87 -2.76 -32.02 14.34
N ALA A 88 -2.81 -32.40 13.06
CA ALA A 88 -1.89 -33.39 12.47
C ALA A 88 -0.76 -32.69 11.71
N ARG A 89 0.48 -33.11 11.95
CA ARG A 89 1.64 -32.60 11.20
C ARG A 89 1.89 -33.50 9.98
N LEU A 90 1.78 -32.92 8.79
CA LEU A 90 2.05 -33.65 7.54
C LEU A 90 3.56 -33.82 7.34
N PRO A 91 4.02 -34.94 6.75
CA PRO A 91 5.39 -35.05 6.26
C PRO A 91 5.65 -33.97 5.19
N LEU A 92 6.84 -33.36 5.23
CA LEU A 92 7.30 -32.37 4.27
C LEU A 92 8.62 -32.86 3.66
N ARG A 93 8.71 -32.87 2.33
CA ARG A 93 9.87 -33.39 1.59
C ARG A 93 10.22 -32.45 0.44
N ALA A 94 11.52 -32.17 0.27
CA ALA A 94 12.01 -31.60 -0.97
C ALA A 94 12.00 -32.68 -2.07
N VAL A 95 11.76 -32.29 -3.32
CA VAL A 95 11.86 -33.17 -4.49
C VAL A 95 12.95 -32.66 -5.45
N PRO A 96 13.52 -33.54 -6.29
CA PRO A 96 14.47 -33.13 -7.32
C PRO A 96 13.86 -32.14 -8.32
N ASP A 97 14.72 -31.49 -9.07
CA ASP A 97 14.33 -30.55 -10.14
C ASP A 97 13.48 -31.25 -11.21
N PRO A 98 12.26 -30.74 -11.53
CA PRO A 98 11.43 -31.27 -12.60
C PRO A 98 12.03 -31.07 -14.01
N GLY A 99 13.12 -30.32 -14.16
CA GLY A 99 13.86 -30.16 -15.41
C GLY A 99 12.98 -29.60 -16.52
N ALA A 100 13.01 -30.25 -17.70
CA ALA A 100 12.26 -29.80 -18.87
C ALA A 100 10.73 -29.89 -18.72
N ALA A 101 10.21 -30.62 -17.73
CA ALA A 101 8.78 -30.69 -17.46
C ALA A 101 8.24 -29.42 -16.76
N ARG A 102 9.12 -28.54 -16.25
CA ARG A 102 8.75 -27.30 -15.57
C ARG A 102 8.13 -26.29 -16.55
N PRO A 103 7.01 -25.65 -16.19
CA PRO A 103 6.51 -24.51 -16.95
C PRO A 103 7.50 -23.35 -17.05
N GLU A 104 7.42 -22.60 -18.15
CA GLU A 104 8.18 -21.36 -18.31
C GLU A 104 7.84 -20.35 -17.21
N GLY A 105 8.87 -19.70 -16.66
CA GLY A 105 8.78 -18.68 -15.60
C GLY A 105 8.36 -19.18 -14.21
N VAL A 106 8.06 -20.48 -14.06
CA VAL A 106 7.89 -21.12 -12.74
C VAL A 106 9.26 -21.33 -12.09
N THR A 107 9.47 -20.73 -10.91
CA THR A 107 10.73 -20.87 -10.15
C THR A 107 10.61 -21.77 -8.92
N GLY A 108 9.38 -22.16 -8.57
CA GLY A 108 9.12 -23.13 -7.51
C GLY A 108 7.66 -23.60 -7.44
N LEU A 109 7.41 -24.55 -6.55
CA LEU A 109 6.11 -25.17 -6.37
C LEU A 109 5.96 -25.82 -4.99
N VAL A 110 4.71 -26.11 -4.64
CA VAL A 110 4.31 -26.93 -3.49
C VAL A 110 3.25 -27.92 -3.97
N ALA A 111 3.29 -29.16 -3.51
CA ALA A 111 2.26 -30.15 -3.84
C ALA A 111 1.80 -30.93 -2.60
N LEU A 112 0.48 -31.16 -2.51
CA LEU A 112 -0.12 -32.11 -1.58
C LEU A 112 -0.41 -33.41 -2.33
N TYR A 113 0.25 -34.50 -1.93
CA TYR A 113 0.10 -35.80 -2.55
C TYR A 113 -0.62 -36.79 -1.63
N ALA A 114 -1.55 -37.58 -2.15
CA ALA A 114 -2.29 -38.57 -1.38
C ALA A 114 -1.38 -39.68 -0.82
N GLY A 115 -1.52 -39.95 0.48
CA GLY A 115 -0.72 -40.92 1.22
C GLY A 115 0.53 -40.34 1.87
N THR A 116 1.07 -41.09 2.83
CA THR A 116 2.28 -40.73 3.61
C THR A 116 3.52 -41.54 3.21
N GLY A 117 3.41 -42.34 2.14
CA GLY A 117 4.50 -43.18 1.63
C GLY A 117 5.66 -42.36 1.07
N ALA A 118 6.77 -43.04 0.76
CA ALA A 118 7.90 -42.41 0.09
C ALA A 118 7.48 -42.01 -1.34
N ARG A 119 7.42 -40.70 -1.57
CA ARG A 119 7.22 -40.05 -2.86
C ARG A 119 8.26 -38.94 -2.97
N ASP A 120 8.87 -38.86 -4.13
CA ASP A 120 10.01 -38.00 -4.42
C ASP A 120 9.85 -37.24 -5.75
N ALA A 121 8.68 -37.31 -6.41
CA ALA A 121 8.44 -36.63 -7.68
C ALA A 121 7.01 -36.11 -7.82
N ILE A 122 6.86 -35.05 -8.61
CA ILE A 122 5.59 -34.43 -8.97
C ILE A 122 5.13 -34.98 -10.33
N PRO A 123 3.84 -35.30 -10.51
CA PRO A 123 3.36 -35.83 -11.80
C PRO A 123 3.61 -34.86 -12.96
N GLU A 124 4.30 -35.30 -14.01
CA GLU A 124 4.58 -34.50 -15.21
C GLU A 124 3.31 -33.94 -15.86
N ALA A 125 2.23 -34.72 -15.90
CA ALA A 125 0.94 -34.27 -16.41
C ALA A 125 0.41 -33.03 -15.65
N ARG A 126 0.62 -32.96 -14.32
CA ARG A 126 0.21 -31.81 -13.51
C ARG A 126 1.07 -30.58 -13.81
N LEU A 127 2.36 -30.77 -14.04
CA LEU A 127 3.25 -29.68 -14.47
C LEU A 127 2.86 -29.17 -15.87
N ALA A 128 2.56 -30.06 -16.80
CA ALA A 128 2.07 -29.70 -18.13
C ALA A 128 0.74 -28.94 -18.08
N ASP A 129 -0.19 -29.34 -17.18
CA ASP A 129 -1.43 -28.59 -16.93
C ASP A 129 -1.12 -27.16 -16.44
N ALA A 130 -0.22 -27.01 -15.46
CA ALA A 130 0.20 -25.71 -14.94
C ALA A 130 0.82 -24.83 -16.04
N GLY A 131 1.63 -25.42 -16.93
CA GLY A 131 2.20 -24.68 -18.07
C GLY A 131 1.15 -24.15 -19.04
N ARG A 132 0.06 -24.88 -19.26
CA ARG A 132 -1.05 -24.37 -20.08
C ARG A 132 -1.82 -23.25 -19.40
N GLU A 133 -2.03 -23.36 -18.09
CA GLU A 133 -2.74 -22.35 -17.29
C GLU A 133 -1.96 -21.04 -17.14
N LEU A 134 -0.63 -21.14 -17.00
CA LEU A 134 0.26 -20.00 -16.74
C LEU A 134 0.89 -19.40 -17.99
N SER A 135 0.60 -19.95 -19.17
CA SER A 135 1.12 -19.43 -20.45
C SER A 135 0.70 -17.97 -20.65
N GLY A 136 1.68 -17.09 -20.88
CA GLY A 136 1.48 -15.65 -21.04
C GLY A 136 0.95 -14.91 -19.81
N ALA A 137 0.92 -15.57 -18.64
CA ALA A 137 0.47 -14.93 -17.40
C ALA A 137 1.54 -13.96 -16.87
N PRO A 138 1.15 -12.81 -16.30
CA PRO A 138 2.10 -11.90 -15.67
C PRO A 138 2.73 -12.54 -14.42
N GLU A 139 3.85 -11.99 -13.96
CA GLU A 139 4.45 -12.34 -12.67
C GLU A 139 3.41 -12.27 -11.52
N ASP A 140 3.64 -13.06 -10.47
CA ASP A 140 2.75 -13.24 -9.32
C ASP A 140 1.48 -14.05 -9.62
N SER A 141 1.14 -14.29 -10.89
CA SER A 141 0.03 -15.19 -11.27
C SER A 141 0.28 -16.60 -10.72
N PHE A 142 -0.76 -17.23 -10.18
CA PHE A 142 -0.65 -18.55 -9.58
C PHE A 142 -1.79 -19.48 -9.98
N THR A 143 -1.57 -20.78 -9.81
CA THR A 143 -2.54 -21.82 -10.12
C THR A 143 -2.62 -22.89 -9.02
N LEU A 144 -3.83 -23.38 -8.79
CA LEU A 144 -4.19 -24.48 -7.90
C LEU A 144 -4.81 -25.57 -8.77
N LEU A 145 -4.07 -26.65 -9.00
CA LEU A 145 -4.48 -27.73 -9.89
C LEU A 145 -4.44 -29.05 -9.15
N GLY A 146 -5.60 -29.64 -8.87
CA GLY A 146 -5.63 -30.91 -8.18
C GLY A 146 -6.92 -31.69 -8.18
N ASP A 147 -6.78 -32.97 -7.86
CA ASP A 147 -7.83 -33.96 -7.69
C ASP A 147 -7.63 -34.72 -6.37
N ASN A 148 -8.20 -35.92 -6.23
CA ASN A 148 -8.00 -36.79 -5.06
C ASN A 148 -6.58 -37.35 -4.88
N THR A 149 -5.70 -37.22 -5.88
CA THR A 149 -4.37 -37.82 -5.88
C THR A 149 -3.28 -36.80 -5.60
N CYS A 150 -3.36 -35.63 -6.24
CA CYS A 150 -2.33 -34.60 -6.16
C CYS A 150 -2.95 -33.22 -6.37
N LEU A 151 -2.61 -32.28 -5.50
CA LEU A 151 -2.86 -30.86 -5.65
C LEU A 151 -1.53 -30.11 -5.78
N LEU A 152 -1.32 -29.50 -6.94
CA LEU A 152 -0.17 -28.66 -7.27
C LEU A 152 -0.51 -27.18 -7.03
N LEU A 153 0.43 -26.47 -6.40
CA LEU A 153 0.40 -25.05 -6.08
C LEU A 153 1.66 -24.43 -6.68
N THR A 154 1.53 -23.63 -7.73
CA THR A 154 2.67 -23.02 -8.44
C THR A 154 2.25 -21.76 -9.18
N GLY A 155 3.19 -21.05 -9.80
CA GLY A 155 2.91 -19.81 -10.51
C GLY A 155 4.15 -19.13 -11.08
N GLN A 156 3.94 -17.99 -11.71
CA GLN A 156 4.98 -17.20 -12.36
C GLN A 156 5.80 -16.40 -11.32
N GLY A 157 7.10 -16.68 -11.25
CA GLY A 157 8.04 -15.99 -10.37
C GLY A 157 8.12 -16.51 -8.92
N ASP A 158 9.07 -15.93 -8.18
CA ASP A 158 9.56 -16.45 -6.89
C ASP A 158 8.55 -16.42 -5.74
N ARG A 159 7.53 -15.56 -5.81
CA ARG A 159 6.50 -15.44 -4.78
C ARG A 159 5.24 -16.26 -5.05
N ALA A 160 5.00 -16.65 -6.30
CA ALA A 160 3.72 -17.18 -6.70
C ALA A 160 3.34 -18.50 -5.99
N PRO A 161 4.28 -19.41 -5.64
CA PRO A 161 3.96 -20.56 -4.80
C PRO A 161 3.40 -20.18 -3.42
N LEU A 162 3.91 -19.11 -2.82
CA LEU A 162 3.42 -18.60 -1.53
C LEU A 162 1.99 -18.04 -1.65
N TYR A 163 1.70 -17.30 -2.72
CA TYR A 163 0.33 -16.82 -2.98
C TYR A 163 -0.64 -17.97 -3.27
N ALA A 164 -0.21 -19.00 -4.00
CA ALA A 164 -1.00 -20.21 -4.21
C ALA A 164 -1.33 -20.93 -2.89
N VAL A 165 -0.36 -20.99 -1.96
CA VAL A 165 -0.56 -21.53 -0.61
C VAL A 165 -1.57 -20.70 0.18
N TYR A 166 -1.44 -19.37 0.20
CA TYR A 166 -2.41 -18.52 0.91
C TYR A 166 -3.82 -18.60 0.31
N ALA A 167 -3.94 -18.66 -1.02
CA ALA A 167 -5.21 -18.89 -1.70
C ALA A 167 -5.84 -20.24 -1.32
N LEU A 168 -5.04 -21.31 -1.19
CA LEU A 168 -5.54 -22.58 -0.70
C LEU A 168 -6.01 -22.48 0.75
N LEU A 169 -5.25 -21.81 1.62
CA LEU A 169 -5.59 -21.65 3.03
C LEU A 169 -6.89 -20.88 3.23
N GLU A 170 -7.12 -19.82 2.47
CA GLU A 170 -8.40 -19.09 2.46
C GLU A 170 -9.58 -20.00 2.14
N ARG A 171 -9.41 -20.94 1.18
CA ARG A 171 -10.41 -21.96 0.82
C ARG A 171 -10.64 -23.00 1.93
N THR A 172 -9.69 -23.18 2.84
CA THR A 172 -9.91 -24.00 4.06
C THR A 172 -10.63 -23.25 5.17
N GLY A 173 -10.90 -21.95 4.99
CA GLY A 173 -11.58 -21.09 5.96
C GLY A 173 -10.65 -20.17 6.75
N VAL A 174 -9.35 -20.15 6.46
CA VAL A 174 -8.42 -19.20 7.09
C VAL A 174 -8.73 -17.77 6.63
N ARG A 175 -8.59 -16.78 7.51
CA ARG A 175 -8.74 -15.35 7.18
C ARG A 175 -7.59 -14.56 7.78
N PHE A 176 -6.94 -13.71 7.00
CA PHE A 176 -5.82 -12.87 7.42
C PHE A 176 -6.32 -11.43 7.54
N PHE A 177 -6.48 -10.91 8.76
CA PHE A 177 -7.08 -9.60 8.97
C PHE A 177 -6.05 -8.49 9.14
N ALA A 178 -4.95 -8.78 9.84
CA ALA A 178 -3.98 -7.76 10.20
C ALA A 178 -2.57 -8.35 10.40
N PRO A 179 -1.54 -7.51 10.46
CA PRO A 179 -0.26 -7.87 11.06
C PRO A 179 -0.47 -8.38 12.47
N ALA A 180 0.36 -9.34 12.89
CA ALA A 180 0.37 -9.88 14.25
C ALA A 180 0.94 -8.89 15.29
N PHE A 181 0.49 -7.63 15.27
CA PHE A 181 0.87 -6.64 16.26
C PHE A 181 0.29 -6.98 17.63
N PRO A 182 0.97 -6.59 18.74
CA PRO A 182 0.52 -6.89 20.09
C PRO A 182 -0.91 -6.44 20.40
N ALA A 183 -1.35 -5.31 19.83
CA ALA A 183 -2.69 -4.75 20.04
C ALA A 183 -3.83 -5.67 19.56
N TYR A 184 -3.51 -6.69 18.75
CA TYR A 184 -4.48 -7.68 18.28
C TYR A 184 -4.72 -8.84 19.25
N GLU A 185 -3.85 -9.04 20.25
CA GLU A 185 -3.98 -10.12 21.23
C GLU A 185 -4.19 -11.52 20.61
N GLY A 186 -3.58 -11.75 19.45
CA GLY A 186 -3.73 -13.01 18.70
C GLY A 186 -4.94 -13.09 17.75
N HIS A 187 -5.79 -12.06 17.69
CA HIS A 187 -6.96 -11.97 16.80
C HIS A 187 -6.68 -11.32 15.45
N HIS A 188 -5.42 -11.30 15.01
CA HIS A 188 -4.99 -10.75 13.71
C HIS A 188 -5.36 -11.67 12.53
N GLU A 189 -5.70 -12.93 12.81
CA GLU A 189 -6.17 -13.89 11.81
C GLU A 189 -7.13 -14.91 12.45
N TYR A 190 -7.92 -15.58 11.62
CA TYR A 190 -8.77 -16.68 12.01
C TYR A 190 -8.30 -17.98 11.35
N VAL A 191 -8.09 -19.02 12.15
CA VAL A 191 -7.74 -20.37 11.67
C VAL A 191 -8.77 -21.37 12.19
N PRO A 192 -9.54 -22.03 11.29
CA PRO A 192 -10.57 -22.98 11.70
C PRO A 192 -9.94 -24.22 12.33
N LYS A 193 -10.70 -24.93 13.17
CA LYS A 193 -10.27 -26.18 13.81
C LYS A 193 -11.16 -27.34 13.37
N THR A 194 -10.54 -28.42 12.91
CA THR A 194 -11.23 -29.68 12.55
C THR A 194 -10.29 -30.87 12.79
N ARG A 195 -10.81 -32.09 12.91
CA ARG A 195 -9.98 -33.30 12.94
C ARG A 195 -9.87 -34.00 11.59
N THR A 196 -10.65 -33.56 10.61
CA THR A 196 -10.71 -34.14 9.27
C THR A 196 -10.75 -33.01 8.26
N LEU A 197 -9.85 -33.07 7.28
CA LEU A 197 -9.76 -32.11 6.19
C LEU A 197 -9.66 -32.87 4.88
N ALA A 198 -10.63 -32.62 4.01
CA ALA A 198 -10.65 -33.12 2.64
C ALA A 198 -10.76 -31.93 1.70
N LEU A 199 -9.87 -31.84 0.71
CA LEU A 199 -9.86 -30.76 -0.26
C LEU A 199 -10.60 -31.23 -1.53
N PRO A 200 -11.64 -30.53 -2.00
CA PRO A 200 -12.28 -30.86 -3.26
C PRO A 200 -11.31 -30.67 -4.43
N ALA A 201 -11.55 -31.37 -5.53
CA ALA A 201 -10.84 -31.11 -6.79
C ALA A 201 -10.93 -29.62 -7.14
N VAL A 202 -9.83 -29.07 -7.63
CA VAL A 202 -9.70 -27.65 -7.92
C VAL A 202 -8.91 -27.45 -9.20
N ARG A 203 -9.40 -26.54 -10.03
CA ARG A 203 -8.69 -26.00 -11.17
C ARG A 203 -8.93 -24.51 -11.18
N LEU A 204 -8.00 -23.76 -10.62
CA LEU A 204 -8.10 -22.31 -10.44
C LEU A 204 -6.79 -21.67 -10.84
N THR A 205 -6.87 -20.58 -11.59
CA THR A 205 -5.74 -19.75 -11.96
C THR A 205 -6.13 -18.30 -11.71
N ASP A 206 -5.32 -17.60 -10.92
CA ASP A 206 -5.56 -16.22 -10.50
C ASP A 206 -4.38 -15.33 -10.93
N ARG A 207 -4.68 -14.07 -11.24
CA ARG A 207 -3.73 -13.14 -11.86
C ARG A 207 -3.87 -11.75 -11.24
N PRO A 208 -2.77 -11.06 -10.94
CA PRO A 208 -2.85 -9.69 -10.45
C PRO A 208 -3.34 -8.73 -11.53
N GLY A 209 -4.20 -7.79 -11.13
CA GLY A 209 -4.64 -6.65 -11.94
C GLY A 209 -3.64 -5.50 -11.98
N SER A 210 -2.65 -5.47 -11.08
CA SER A 210 -1.57 -4.49 -11.05
C SER A 210 -0.22 -5.11 -10.70
N GLN A 211 0.87 -4.58 -11.25
CA GLN A 211 2.22 -5.10 -11.03
C GLN A 211 2.84 -4.64 -9.71
N LEU A 212 2.64 -3.38 -9.31
CA LEU A 212 3.17 -2.82 -8.07
C LEU A 212 2.06 -2.73 -7.02
N ARG A 213 2.21 -3.46 -5.92
CA ARG A 213 1.22 -3.48 -4.83
C ARG A 213 1.96 -3.22 -3.53
N ARG A 214 1.97 -1.96 -3.13
CA ARG A 214 2.93 -1.36 -2.21
C ARG A 214 2.34 -1.07 -0.84
N GLN A 215 3.19 -1.20 0.17
CA GLN A 215 2.99 -0.60 1.48
C GLN A 215 4.18 0.30 1.80
N TYR A 216 3.90 1.55 2.16
CA TYR A 216 4.92 2.52 2.56
C TYR A 216 5.08 2.59 4.07
N ALA A 217 6.33 2.74 4.51
CA ALA A 217 6.66 3.24 5.84
C ALA A 217 6.35 4.75 5.97
N GLU A 218 6.42 5.50 4.86
CA GLU A 218 6.35 6.97 4.80
C GLU A 218 7.38 7.63 5.73
N GLU A 219 6.96 8.54 6.62
CA GLU A 219 7.83 9.17 7.62
C GLU A 219 8.43 8.13 8.57
N GLY A 220 7.77 6.98 8.73
CA GLY A 220 8.32 5.77 9.33
C GLY A 220 8.65 5.83 10.82
N PHE A 221 8.29 6.90 11.52
CA PHE A 221 8.65 7.11 12.93
C PHE A 221 8.23 5.96 13.86
N SER A 222 7.13 5.26 13.56
CA SER A 222 6.65 4.15 14.37
C SER A 222 6.94 2.77 13.78
N HIS A 223 7.56 2.72 12.59
CA HIS A 223 8.10 1.48 12.03
C HIS A 223 9.46 1.17 12.64
N THR A 224 9.59 -0.04 13.18
CA THR A 224 10.81 -0.51 13.83
C THR A 224 11.15 -1.90 13.34
N ALA A 225 12.37 -2.34 13.59
CA ALA A 225 12.78 -3.73 13.37
C ALA A 225 11.84 -4.79 14.00
N LYS A 226 11.05 -4.42 15.01
CA LYS A 226 10.04 -5.31 15.63
C LYS A 226 8.70 -5.30 14.93
N SER A 227 8.27 -4.19 14.33
CA SER A 227 7.00 -4.08 13.62
C SER A 227 7.07 -4.59 12.18
N LEU A 228 8.25 -4.59 11.55
CA LEU A 228 8.38 -5.04 10.16
C LEU A 228 8.02 -6.52 9.93
N PRO A 229 8.50 -7.51 10.72
CA PRO A 229 8.18 -8.91 10.44
C PRO A 229 6.68 -9.22 10.34
N PRO A 230 5.82 -8.83 11.31
CA PRO A 230 4.38 -9.07 11.19
C PRO A 230 3.71 -8.27 10.06
N LEU A 231 4.25 -7.10 9.70
CA LEU A 231 3.73 -6.31 8.58
C LEU A 231 4.01 -7.01 7.23
N LEU A 232 5.26 -7.39 6.99
CA LEU A 232 5.67 -8.11 5.77
C LEU A 232 4.96 -9.46 5.63
N ASP A 233 4.66 -10.11 6.76
CA ASP A 233 3.83 -11.32 6.80
C ASP A 233 2.41 -11.08 6.32
N TRP A 234 1.73 -10.06 6.86
CA TRP A 234 0.40 -9.68 6.43
C TRP A 234 0.36 -9.23 4.97
N MET A 235 1.38 -8.50 4.50
CA MET A 235 1.51 -8.08 3.10
C MET A 235 1.49 -9.27 2.16
N ALA A 236 2.31 -10.29 2.41
CA ALA A 236 2.36 -11.48 1.56
C ALA A 236 1.04 -12.28 1.61
N LYS A 237 0.42 -12.40 2.79
CA LYS A 237 -0.91 -13.03 2.96
C LYS A 237 -2.00 -12.31 2.18
N ASN A 238 -1.90 -10.99 2.03
CA ASN A 238 -2.82 -10.15 1.27
C ASN A 238 -2.29 -9.77 -0.12
N ARG A 239 -1.29 -10.52 -0.62
CA ARG A 239 -0.77 -10.44 -1.99
C ARG A 239 -0.15 -9.10 -2.39
N LEU A 240 0.18 -8.23 -1.43
CA LEU A 240 1.06 -7.09 -1.64
C LEU A 240 2.49 -7.58 -1.86
N ASN A 241 3.25 -6.91 -2.74
CA ASN A 241 4.51 -7.44 -3.23
C ASN A 241 5.73 -6.54 -3.03
N THR A 242 5.54 -5.31 -2.55
CA THR A 242 6.62 -4.33 -2.46
C THR A 242 6.51 -3.54 -1.15
N TYR A 243 7.58 -3.52 -0.36
CA TYR A 243 7.67 -2.68 0.84
C TYR A 243 8.58 -1.49 0.57
N VAL A 244 8.07 -0.30 0.85
CA VAL A 244 8.78 0.95 0.59
C VAL A 244 9.24 1.56 1.92
N HIS A 245 10.54 1.81 2.04
CA HIS A 245 11.11 2.45 3.23
C HIS A 245 12.06 3.56 2.80
N PRO A 246 11.97 4.78 3.35
CA PRO A 246 12.87 5.86 2.95
C PRO A 246 14.33 5.51 3.27
N THR A 247 15.25 6.04 2.47
CA THR A 247 16.70 5.89 2.71
C THR A 247 17.07 6.56 4.03
N ASP A 248 16.69 7.84 4.15
CA ASP A 248 16.71 8.65 5.35
C ASP A 248 15.71 9.80 5.13
N TYR A 249 14.55 9.72 5.75
CA TYR A 249 13.47 10.69 5.52
C TYR A 249 13.92 12.11 5.91
N LEU A 250 13.97 13.02 4.93
CA LEU A 250 14.45 14.41 5.08
C LEU A 250 15.89 14.54 5.63
N GLY A 251 16.72 13.49 5.52
CA GLY A 251 18.09 13.50 6.02
C GLY A 251 18.22 13.69 7.54
N LEU A 252 17.18 13.32 8.31
CA LEU A 252 17.13 13.56 9.76
C LEU A 252 17.87 12.50 10.58
N GLY A 253 18.22 11.35 10.00
CA GLY A 253 18.86 10.23 10.67
C GLY A 253 17.93 9.45 11.61
N VAL A 254 16.62 9.63 11.52
CA VAL A 254 15.63 8.96 12.37
C VAL A 254 15.04 7.73 11.69
N THR A 255 14.50 7.92 10.49
CA THR A 255 13.88 6.85 9.70
C THR A 255 14.82 6.46 8.59
N THR A 256 15.77 5.59 8.91
CA THR A 256 16.83 5.18 7.98
C THR A 256 16.65 3.74 7.52
N TYR A 257 16.84 3.50 6.22
CA TYR A 257 16.78 2.17 5.63
C TYR A 257 17.77 1.21 6.33
N ASP A 258 19.01 1.65 6.52
CA ASP A 258 20.06 0.83 7.14
C ASP A 258 19.76 0.48 8.61
N GLY A 259 18.94 1.28 9.30
CA GLY A 259 18.48 0.97 10.66
C GLY A 259 17.57 -0.25 10.74
N VAL A 260 16.94 -0.64 9.63
CA VAL A 260 16.02 -1.80 9.56
C VAL A 260 16.42 -2.87 8.55
N ARG A 261 17.44 -2.59 7.72
CA ARG A 261 17.90 -3.41 6.59
C ARG A 261 18.00 -4.90 6.91
N ASP A 262 18.70 -5.28 7.97
CA ASP A 262 18.91 -6.69 8.32
C ASP A 262 17.61 -7.48 8.53
N VAL A 263 16.62 -6.84 9.16
CA VAL A 263 15.31 -7.46 9.38
C VAL A 263 14.49 -7.43 8.11
N LEU A 264 14.48 -6.30 7.40
CA LEU A 264 13.74 -6.13 6.15
C LEU A 264 14.20 -7.15 5.11
N VAL A 265 15.51 -7.24 4.82
CA VAL A 265 16.08 -8.18 3.85
C VAL A 265 15.72 -9.63 4.19
N ARG A 266 15.87 -10.01 5.47
CA ARG A 266 15.57 -11.38 5.90
C ARG A 266 14.09 -11.72 5.75
N GLU A 267 13.20 -10.84 6.19
CA GLU A 267 11.76 -11.13 6.20
C GLU A 267 11.08 -10.92 4.83
N ALA A 268 11.54 -9.95 4.05
CA ALA A 268 11.15 -9.77 2.66
C ALA A 268 11.65 -10.92 1.80
N GLY A 269 12.91 -11.36 1.99
CA GLY A 269 13.53 -12.46 1.25
C GLY A 269 12.76 -13.78 1.38
N LYS A 270 12.31 -14.15 2.60
CA LYS A 270 11.47 -15.34 2.82
C LYS A 270 10.20 -15.36 1.96
N ARG A 271 9.67 -14.17 1.66
CA ARG A 271 8.39 -13.94 0.97
C ARG A 271 8.60 -13.42 -0.46
N ALA A 272 9.85 -13.37 -0.89
CA ALA A 272 10.30 -12.73 -2.12
C ALA A 272 9.73 -11.32 -2.33
N LEU A 273 9.41 -10.55 -1.28
CA LEU A 273 8.91 -9.17 -1.41
C LEU A 273 10.00 -8.27 -2.00
N ARG A 274 9.61 -7.36 -2.88
CA ARG A 274 10.50 -6.31 -3.40
C ARG A 274 10.79 -5.31 -2.31
N VAL A 275 12.02 -4.81 -2.31
CA VAL A 275 12.45 -3.69 -1.50
C VAL A 275 12.61 -2.48 -2.40
N GLU A 276 11.94 -1.40 -2.01
CA GLU A 276 11.93 -0.09 -2.64
C GLU A 276 12.37 0.93 -1.59
N THR A 277 13.27 1.84 -1.97
CA THR A 277 13.82 2.85 -1.06
C THR A 277 14.20 4.12 -1.80
N GLY A 278 14.60 5.15 -1.08
CA GLY A 278 14.78 6.51 -1.60
C GLY A 278 13.88 7.46 -0.81
N GLY A 279 12.98 8.14 -1.51
CA GLY A 279 11.98 9.05 -0.98
C GLY A 279 12.47 10.49 -1.06
N HIS A 280 11.89 11.37 -0.24
CA HIS A 280 12.24 12.79 -0.16
C HIS A 280 13.64 13.00 0.44
N GLY A 281 14.69 12.72 -0.34
CA GLY A 281 16.03 12.49 0.21
C GLY A 281 17.21 12.92 -0.67
N TYR A 282 17.05 13.86 -1.61
CA TYR A 282 18.20 14.41 -2.36
C TYR A 282 19.31 14.92 -1.41
N ASP A 283 18.90 15.60 -0.36
CA ASP A 283 19.74 16.13 0.70
C ASP A 283 20.33 15.05 1.63
N SER A 284 19.78 13.83 1.63
CA SER A 284 20.39 12.67 2.29
C SER A 284 21.66 12.20 1.57
N PHE A 285 21.79 12.45 0.26
CA PHE A 285 22.97 12.07 -0.54
C PHE A 285 23.98 13.21 -0.69
N LEU A 286 23.50 14.46 -0.75
CA LEU A 286 24.32 15.66 -0.78
C LEU A 286 23.94 16.63 0.36
N PRO A 287 24.25 16.33 1.63
CA PRO A 287 23.95 17.24 2.73
C PRO A 287 24.58 18.61 2.52
N LYS A 288 23.76 19.67 2.60
CA LYS A 288 24.23 21.05 2.38
C LYS A 288 25.41 21.46 3.27
N ALA A 289 25.49 20.91 4.48
CA ALA A 289 26.59 21.15 5.40
C ALA A 289 27.94 20.67 4.85
N ASP A 290 27.93 19.56 4.11
CA ASP A 290 29.13 18.92 3.56
C ASP A 290 29.43 19.40 2.13
N TYR A 291 28.40 19.85 1.41
CA TYR A 291 28.48 20.27 0.01
C TYR A 291 27.98 21.70 -0.25
N PRO A 292 28.37 22.73 0.54
CA PRO A 292 27.81 24.07 0.40
C PRO A 292 28.03 24.69 -0.99
N GLN A 293 29.08 24.28 -1.70
CA GLN A 293 29.38 24.69 -3.07
C GLN A 293 28.32 24.28 -4.09
N TYR A 294 27.53 23.24 -3.79
CA TYR A 294 26.43 22.80 -4.65
C TYR A 294 25.11 23.49 -4.34
N TYR A 295 25.08 24.46 -3.43
CA TYR A 295 23.86 25.18 -3.01
C TYR A 295 24.01 26.70 -3.19
N ALA A 296 24.79 27.14 -4.18
CA ALA A 296 25.13 28.55 -4.38
C ALA A 296 23.91 29.38 -4.77
N SER A 297 22.91 28.79 -5.44
CA SER A 297 21.64 29.47 -5.72
C SER A 297 20.78 29.74 -4.47
N GLY A 298 21.12 29.08 -3.34
CA GLY A 298 20.41 29.16 -2.07
C GLY A 298 19.09 28.38 -2.08
N GLY A 299 18.74 27.71 -0.99
CA GLY A 299 17.53 26.86 -0.90
C GLY A 299 17.82 25.44 -0.43
N PRO A 300 16.83 24.53 -0.55
CA PRO A 300 16.90 23.16 -0.04
C PRO A 300 17.37 22.11 -1.07
N LEU A 301 17.39 22.42 -2.37
CA LEU A 301 17.92 21.53 -3.41
C LEU A 301 19.34 21.96 -3.81
N PHE A 302 20.16 21.00 -4.24
CA PHE A 302 21.43 21.32 -4.90
C PHE A 302 21.15 21.96 -6.27
N ASP A 303 22.10 22.74 -6.76
CA ASP A 303 22.02 23.48 -8.02
C ASP A 303 22.02 22.49 -9.20
N ILE A 304 20.85 21.99 -9.62
CA ILE A 304 20.68 20.92 -10.64
C ILE A 304 21.40 21.25 -11.97
N TYR A 305 21.53 22.52 -12.31
CA TYR A 305 22.23 22.97 -13.53
C TYR A 305 23.75 22.96 -13.42
N ASN A 306 24.30 22.77 -12.21
CA ASN A 306 25.73 22.56 -12.00
C ASN A 306 26.04 21.08 -12.30
N PRO A 307 26.74 20.76 -13.40
CA PRO A 307 27.03 19.38 -13.77
C PRO A 307 27.80 18.64 -12.68
N GLU A 308 28.71 19.31 -11.96
CA GLU A 308 29.46 18.67 -10.87
C GLU A 308 28.55 18.26 -9.70
N ALA A 309 27.50 19.04 -9.42
CA ALA A 309 26.55 18.72 -8.35
C ALA A 309 25.65 17.54 -8.74
N LEU A 310 25.15 17.54 -9.98
CA LEU A 310 24.32 16.45 -10.51
C LEU A 310 25.11 15.14 -10.58
N ASP A 311 26.33 15.17 -11.12
CA ASP A 311 27.22 14.01 -11.18
C ASP A 311 27.53 13.47 -9.78
N ALA A 312 27.78 14.36 -8.81
CA ALA A 312 28.02 13.96 -7.43
C ALA A 312 26.80 13.27 -6.81
N TYR A 313 25.58 13.79 -7.03
CA TYR A 313 24.35 13.17 -6.56
C TYR A 313 24.19 11.75 -7.14
N VAL A 314 24.29 11.62 -8.47
CA VAL A 314 24.11 10.35 -9.16
C VAL A 314 25.17 9.33 -8.72
N ALA A 315 26.42 9.75 -8.57
CA ALA A 315 27.49 8.88 -8.07
C ALA A 315 27.24 8.37 -6.65
N LYS A 316 26.66 9.20 -5.78
CA LYS A 316 26.30 8.82 -4.40
C LYS A 316 25.15 7.82 -4.35
N VAL A 317 24.10 8.04 -5.14
CA VAL A 317 22.99 7.10 -5.28
C VAL A 317 23.48 5.76 -5.84
N LEU A 318 24.29 5.78 -6.90
CA LEU A 318 24.87 4.58 -7.49
C LEU A 318 25.72 3.79 -6.48
N ALA A 319 26.56 4.47 -5.70
CA ALA A 319 27.35 3.82 -4.65
C ALA A 319 26.46 3.18 -3.57
N PHE A 320 25.42 3.89 -3.12
CA PHE A 320 24.47 3.38 -2.14
C PHE A 320 23.76 2.11 -2.63
N LEU A 321 23.30 2.09 -3.88
CA LEU A 321 22.62 0.95 -4.49
C LEU A 321 23.56 -0.24 -4.73
N ARG A 322 24.82 0.00 -5.14
CA ARG A 322 25.83 -1.07 -5.29
C ARG A 322 26.09 -1.83 -3.99
N GLU A 323 26.08 -1.13 -2.86
CA GLU A 323 26.23 -1.73 -1.52
C GLU A 323 24.95 -2.43 -1.02
N ARG A 324 23.82 -2.22 -1.70
CA ARG A 324 22.48 -2.67 -1.32
C ARG A 324 21.76 -3.36 -2.48
N PRO A 325 22.30 -4.51 -2.97
CA PRO A 325 21.79 -5.20 -4.15
C PRO A 325 20.37 -5.77 -3.98
N GLU A 326 19.83 -5.79 -2.75
CA GLU A 326 18.44 -6.17 -2.50
C GLU A 326 17.41 -5.12 -2.98
N ILE A 327 17.83 -3.87 -3.21
CA ILE A 327 16.95 -2.78 -3.63
C ILE A 327 16.69 -2.93 -5.12
N THR A 328 15.42 -2.94 -5.51
CA THR A 328 15.00 -3.13 -6.91
C THR A 328 14.34 -1.90 -7.53
N VAL A 329 13.93 -0.94 -6.69
CA VAL A 329 13.36 0.35 -7.10
C VAL A 329 13.97 1.43 -6.21
N PHE A 330 14.42 2.51 -6.83
CA PHE A 330 14.93 3.70 -6.16
C PHE A 330 14.03 4.92 -6.41
N ASP A 331 13.48 5.47 -5.35
CA ASP A 331 12.57 6.60 -5.32
C ASP A 331 13.38 7.90 -5.34
N CYS A 332 13.54 8.49 -6.52
CA CYS A 332 14.33 9.70 -6.73
C CYS A 332 13.45 10.93 -6.52
N TRP A 333 12.97 11.16 -5.30
CA TRP A 333 12.07 12.27 -5.00
C TRP A 333 12.82 13.49 -4.46
N PRO A 334 12.47 14.72 -4.90
CA PRO A 334 13.02 15.93 -4.31
C PRO A 334 12.59 16.08 -2.84
N PRO A 335 13.25 16.91 -2.02
CA PRO A 335 12.85 17.15 -0.63
C PRO A 335 11.38 17.61 -0.53
N ASP A 336 10.62 17.02 0.40
CA ASP A 336 9.13 17.13 0.49
C ASP A 336 8.63 18.59 0.51
N VAL A 337 9.15 19.37 1.47
CA VAL A 337 8.82 20.80 1.64
C VAL A 337 9.77 21.73 0.86
N GLY A 338 10.61 21.16 -0.01
CA GLY A 338 11.63 21.89 -0.75
C GLY A 338 11.07 22.56 -2.00
N ALA A 339 11.05 23.89 -2.03
CA ALA A 339 10.74 24.61 -3.27
C ALA A 339 11.97 24.60 -4.20
N PHE A 340 11.74 24.26 -5.48
CA PHE A 340 12.72 24.50 -6.54
C PHE A 340 13.07 25.99 -6.59
N GLN A 341 14.36 26.28 -6.59
CA GLN A 341 14.87 27.64 -6.41
C GLN A 341 14.66 28.45 -7.69
N LYS A 342 14.50 29.78 -7.58
CA LYS A 342 14.23 30.65 -8.74
C LYS A 342 15.21 30.42 -9.91
N PRO A 343 16.54 30.30 -9.71
CA PRO A 343 17.45 30.07 -10.83
C PRO A 343 17.21 28.74 -11.56
N ILE A 344 16.77 27.70 -10.85
CA ILE A 344 16.37 26.43 -11.46
C ILE A 344 15.09 26.63 -12.29
N LEU A 345 14.10 27.34 -11.73
CA LEU A 345 12.83 27.62 -12.43
C LEU A 345 13.01 28.54 -13.64
N ASP A 346 13.89 29.54 -13.55
CA ASP A 346 14.22 30.42 -14.66
C ASP A 346 14.85 29.64 -15.83
N ARG A 347 15.56 28.55 -15.53
CA ARG A 347 16.22 27.71 -16.53
C ARG A 347 15.31 26.66 -17.14
N TYR A 348 14.56 25.93 -16.31
CA TYR A 348 13.78 24.76 -16.73
C TYR A 348 12.29 25.04 -16.87
N GLY A 349 11.81 26.22 -16.50
CA GLY A 349 10.41 26.66 -16.65
C GLY A 349 9.46 26.10 -15.59
N SER A 350 9.61 24.84 -15.17
CA SER A 350 8.76 24.22 -14.15
C SER A 350 9.53 23.28 -13.21
N PRO A 351 9.00 23.04 -11.99
CA PRO A 351 9.50 22.00 -11.09
C PRO A 351 9.52 20.61 -11.73
N ALA A 352 8.49 20.26 -12.50
CA ALA A 352 8.39 18.95 -13.14
C ALA A 352 9.49 18.74 -14.20
N ASN A 353 9.82 19.79 -14.95
CA ASN A 353 10.92 19.79 -15.92
C ASN A 353 12.27 19.61 -15.21
N ALA A 354 12.50 20.36 -14.13
CA ALA A 354 13.72 20.27 -13.35
C ALA A 354 13.92 18.89 -12.69
N GLU A 355 12.85 18.29 -12.14
CA GLU A 355 12.89 16.93 -11.60
C GLU A 355 13.26 15.90 -12.68
N SER A 356 12.67 16.03 -13.88
CA SER A 356 12.97 15.14 -15.01
C SER A 356 14.45 15.15 -15.42
N VAL A 357 15.16 16.27 -15.29
CA VAL A 357 16.61 16.32 -15.54
C VAL A 357 17.37 15.40 -14.59
N VAL A 358 17.06 15.43 -13.30
CA VAL A 358 17.72 14.60 -12.28
C VAL A 358 17.37 13.12 -12.48
N VAL A 359 16.08 12.83 -12.65
CA VAL A 359 15.57 11.46 -12.80
C VAL A 359 16.11 10.80 -14.07
N ASN A 360 16.08 11.48 -15.22
CA ASN A 360 16.53 10.90 -16.48
C ASN A 360 18.05 10.65 -16.48
N GLU A 361 18.84 11.51 -15.84
CA GLU A 361 20.29 11.28 -15.72
C GLU A 361 20.59 10.08 -14.82
N LEU A 362 19.87 9.92 -13.71
CA LEU A 362 19.99 8.73 -12.86
C LEU A 362 19.63 7.45 -13.63
N VAL A 363 18.52 7.45 -14.38
CA VAL A 363 18.11 6.30 -15.21
C VAL A 363 19.19 5.95 -16.22
N ARG A 364 19.76 6.94 -16.92
CA ARG A 364 20.83 6.73 -17.90
C ARG A 364 22.01 5.97 -17.28
N VAL A 365 22.46 6.39 -16.09
CA VAL A 365 23.57 5.75 -15.38
C VAL A 365 23.20 4.37 -14.85
N LEU A 366 22.03 4.21 -14.23
CA LEU A 366 21.62 2.91 -13.67
C LEU A 366 21.37 1.85 -14.75
N ARG A 367 20.90 2.24 -15.93
CA ARG A 367 20.72 1.32 -17.07
C ARG A 367 22.05 0.65 -17.47
N GLU A 368 23.17 1.36 -17.34
CA GLU A 368 24.50 0.84 -17.65
C GLU A 368 25.10 0.06 -16.47
N GLU A 369 24.97 0.60 -15.26
CA GLU A 369 25.72 0.13 -14.09
C GLU A 369 24.97 -0.86 -13.20
N LEU A 370 23.64 -0.77 -13.14
CA LEU A 370 22.75 -1.57 -12.30
C LEU A 370 21.40 -1.83 -13.02
N PRO A 371 21.38 -2.57 -14.14
CA PRO A 371 20.18 -2.72 -15.00
C PRO A 371 18.98 -3.42 -14.32
N GLY A 372 19.17 -4.01 -13.14
CA GLY A 372 18.10 -4.59 -12.33
C GLY A 372 17.38 -3.58 -11.42
N VAL A 373 17.85 -2.34 -11.33
CA VAL A 373 17.25 -1.28 -10.49
C VAL A 373 16.45 -0.33 -11.36
N ARG A 374 15.17 -0.14 -11.02
CA ARG A 374 14.31 0.87 -11.65
C ARG A 374 14.34 2.17 -10.86
N VAL A 375 14.05 3.27 -11.53
CA VAL A 375 13.90 4.59 -10.89
C VAL A 375 12.43 4.96 -10.85
N GLU A 376 12.00 5.47 -9.71
CA GLU A 376 10.72 6.11 -9.53
C GLU A 376 10.89 7.63 -9.39
N ARG A 377 9.94 8.37 -9.96
CA ARG A 377 9.71 9.80 -9.69
C ARG A 377 8.35 10.00 -9.06
N ILE A 378 8.18 11.12 -8.35
CA ILE A 378 6.89 11.48 -7.77
C ILE A 378 6.21 12.59 -8.58
N ALA A 379 4.89 12.47 -8.79
CA ALA A 379 4.04 13.53 -9.29
C ALA A 379 3.22 14.09 -8.12
N TYR A 380 3.85 15.02 -7.37
CA TYR A 380 3.40 15.48 -6.07
C TYR A 380 3.60 16.98 -5.91
N ALA A 381 2.67 17.65 -5.20
CA ALA A 381 2.73 19.07 -4.91
C ALA A 381 3.09 19.92 -6.15
N SER A 382 4.29 20.49 -6.20
CA SER A 382 4.76 21.34 -7.30
C SER A 382 5.05 20.59 -8.62
N THR A 383 5.13 19.26 -8.58
CA THR A 383 5.41 18.38 -9.73
C THR A 383 4.20 17.54 -10.14
N VAL A 384 3.00 17.88 -9.66
CA VAL A 384 1.75 17.14 -9.97
C VAL A 384 1.43 17.11 -11.47
N GLN A 385 1.80 18.15 -12.22
CA GLN A 385 1.63 18.18 -13.67
C GLN A 385 2.78 17.46 -14.38
N PRO A 386 2.53 16.81 -15.52
CA PRO A 386 3.62 16.26 -16.33
C PRO A 386 4.59 17.35 -16.77
N PRO A 387 5.87 16.99 -17.01
CA PRO A 387 6.83 17.90 -17.61
C PRO A 387 6.43 18.25 -19.05
N ASP A 388 7.01 19.32 -19.57
CA ASP A 388 6.91 19.67 -20.99
C ASP A 388 7.52 18.57 -21.86
N PRO A 389 7.09 18.41 -23.13
CA PRO A 389 7.57 17.34 -24.00
C PRO A 389 9.09 17.26 -24.16
N GLU A 390 9.80 18.40 -24.08
CA GLU A 390 11.26 18.45 -24.16
C GLU A 390 11.98 17.90 -22.91
N TYR A 391 11.26 17.84 -21.77
CA TYR A 391 11.71 17.25 -20.50
C TYR A 391 10.91 15.99 -20.16
N ALA A 392 10.38 15.27 -21.16
CA ALA A 392 9.62 14.05 -20.93
C ALA A 392 10.41 13.08 -20.04
N SER A 393 9.69 12.44 -19.10
CA SER A 393 10.29 11.41 -18.26
C SER A 393 10.67 10.20 -19.12
N ASP A 394 11.81 9.57 -18.83
CA ASP A 394 12.23 8.36 -19.52
C ASP A 394 11.14 7.27 -19.42
N PRO A 395 10.79 6.55 -20.51
CA PRO A 395 9.70 5.56 -20.50
C PRO A 395 9.85 4.42 -19.49
N GLU A 396 11.05 4.14 -18.97
CA GLU A 396 11.28 3.13 -17.94
C GLU A 396 11.00 3.63 -16.52
N VAL A 397 10.90 4.95 -16.33
CA VAL A 397 10.61 5.56 -15.03
C VAL A 397 9.21 5.20 -14.58
N ILE A 398 9.10 4.76 -13.34
CA ILE A 398 7.82 4.65 -12.64
C ILE A 398 7.42 6.07 -12.23
N VAL A 399 6.25 6.53 -12.67
CA VAL A 399 5.68 7.78 -12.18
C VAL A 399 4.68 7.43 -11.08
N ASP A 400 4.94 7.90 -9.87
CA ASP A 400 4.05 7.69 -8.72
C ASP A 400 3.23 8.96 -8.45
N PHE A 401 1.94 8.90 -8.74
CA PHE A 401 1.05 10.04 -8.64
C PHE A 401 0.48 10.15 -7.23
N ALA A 402 0.75 11.26 -6.55
CA ALA A 402 0.43 11.46 -5.14
C ALA A 402 -0.46 12.70 -4.93
N PRO A 403 -1.79 12.56 -5.03
CA PRO A 403 -2.73 13.68 -4.95
C PRO A 403 -2.99 14.13 -3.49
N TYR A 404 -1.96 14.55 -2.76
CA TYR A 404 -2.02 14.77 -1.29
C TYR A 404 -3.12 15.74 -0.80
N SER A 405 -3.51 16.70 -1.64
CA SER A 405 -4.51 17.73 -1.34
C SER A 405 -5.92 17.41 -1.85
N ARG A 406 -6.16 16.17 -2.31
CA ARG A 406 -7.50 15.74 -2.77
C ARG A 406 -8.50 15.66 -1.61
N ASN A 407 -9.77 15.49 -2.00
CA ASN A 407 -10.89 15.20 -1.12
C ASN A 407 -11.30 13.72 -1.25
N TYR A 408 -11.65 13.09 -0.13
CA TYR A 408 -12.09 11.69 -0.04
C TYR A 408 -13.62 11.49 0.07
N ASP A 409 -14.43 12.55 -0.03
CA ASP A 409 -15.90 12.46 -0.08
C ASP A 409 -16.44 11.71 -1.31
N GLY A 410 -15.62 11.62 -2.35
CA GLY A 410 -15.89 10.87 -3.58
C GLY A 410 -14.59 10.47 -4.26
N HIS A 411 -14.70 9.54 -5.21
CA HIS A 411 -13.55 9.02 -5.94
C HIS A 411 -12.92 10.10 -6.85
N LEU A 412 -11.65 9.92 -7.21
CA LEU A 412 -10.78 10.89 -7.88
C LEU A 412 -11.38 11.31 -9.22
N GLY A 413 -11.94 10.33 -9.93
CA GLY A 413 -12.56 10.53 -11.23
C GLY A 413 -13.96 11.16 -11.20
N ASP A 414 -14.57 11.35 -10.03
CA ASP A 414 -15.93 11.90 -9.89
C ASP A 414 -15.96 13.41 -10.17
N PRO A 415 -16.65 13.87 -11.23
CA PRO A 415 -16.78 15.30 -11.52
C PRO A 415 -17.59 16.06 -10.47
N ALA A 416 -18.43 15.40 -9.66
CA ALA A 416 -19.18 16.05 -8.58
C ALA A 416 -18.27 16.45 -7.42
N THR A 417 -17.13 15.77 -7.25
CA THR A 417 -16.12 16.12 -6.25
C THR A 417 -15.18 17.19 -6.83
N GLY A 418 -15.64 18.44 -6.88
CA GLY A 418 -14.97 19.54 -7.58
C GLY A 418 -13.49 19.73 -7.23
N ALA A 419 -13.09 19.47 -5.98
CA ALA A 419 -11.69 19.52 -5.53
C ALA A 419 -10.76 18.49 -6.22
N ASN A 420 -11.32 17.38 -6.72
CA ASN A 420 -10.56 16.30 -7.35
C ASN A 420 -10.40 16.50 -8.86
N VAL A 421 -11.18 17.39 -9.49
CA VAL A 421 -11.21 17.57 -10.95
C VAL A 421 -9.83 17.92 -11.52
N SER A 422 -9.05 18.78 -10.85
CA SER A 422 -7.69 19.12 -11.30
C SER A 422 -6.72 17.95 -11.21
N PHE A 423 -6.84 17.10 -10.19
CA PHE A 423 -6.02 15.90 -10.04
C PHE A 423 -6.39 14.84 -11.08
N ALA A 424 -7.69 14.60 -11.31
CA ALA A 424 -8.15 13.70 -12.36
C ALA A 424 -7.70 14.15 -13.76
N LYS A 425 -7.65 15.47 -14.00
CA LYS A 425 -7.09 16.03 -15.24
C LYS A 425 -5.58 15.78 -15.33
N ALA A 426 -4.84 16.01 -14.25
CA ALA A 426 -3.39 15.78 -14.20
C ALA A 426 -3.04 14.31 -14.43
N LEU A 427 -3.74 13.37 -13.79
CA LEU A 427 -3.53 11.93 -13.98
C LEU A 427 -3.79 11.48 -15.43
N ARG A 428 -4.87 11.99 -16.06
CA ARG A 428 -5.12 11.75 -17.49
C ARG A 428 -4.03 12.35 -18.38
N ALA A 429 -3.49 13.52 -18.03
CA ALA A 429 -2.39 14.13 -18.76
C ALA A 429 -1.13 13.26 -18.66
N TRP A 430 -0.79 12.79 -17.45
CA TRP A 430 0.31 11.84 -17.23
C TRP A 430 0.18 10.57 -18.06
N ARG A 431 -0.98 9.91 -18.06
CA ARG A 431 -1.18 8.72 -18.89
C ARG A 431 -1.01 9.02 -20.39
N THR A 432 -1.36 10.23 -20.82
CA THR A 432 -1.28 10.67 -22.21
C THR A 432 0.18 10.94 -22.64
N THR A 433 0.97 11.56 -21.77
CA THR A 433 2.34 11.99 -22.07
C THR A 433 3.40 10.96 -21.71
N HIS A 434 3.15 10.13 -20.68
CA HIS A 434 4.03 9.06 -20.24
C HIS A 434 3.54 7.71 -20.76
N ARG A 435 4.40 6.95 -21.42
CA ARG A 435 4.08 5.59 -21.90
C ARG A 435 4.49 4.49 -20.92
N GLY A 436 5.32 4.83 -19.94
CA GLY A 436 5.83 3.90 -18.95
C GLY A 436 4.82 3.49 -17.88
N PRO A 437 5.33 2.83 -16.81
CA PRO A 437 4.57 2.53 -15.61
C PRO A 437 4.07 3.81 -14.93
N LEU A 438 2.78 3.81 -14.61
CA LEU A 438 2.12 4.85 -13.82
C LEU A 438 1.46 4.17 -12.62
N ALA A 439 1.71 4.72 -11.45
CA ALA A 439 1.27 4.19 -10.17
C ALA A 439 0.67 5.29 -9.30
N MET A 440 0.02 4.87 -8.22
CA MET A 440 -0.62 5.76 -7.24
C MET A 440 0.02 5.62 -5.87
N TYR A 441 0.29 6.76 -5.25
CA TYR A 441 0.48 6.91 -3.80
C TYR A 441 -0.80 7.48 -3.20
N GLU A 442 -1.51 6.69 -2.42
CA GLU A 442 -2.79 7.07 -1.83
C GLU A 442 -2.75 7.32 -0.33
N TYR A 443 -3.58 8.28 0.09
CA TYR A 443 -3.70 8.74 1.48
C TYR A 443 -5.04 8.31 2.10
N TYR A 444 -5.48 7.06 1.85
CA TYR A 444 -6.70 6.49 2.44
C TYR A 444 -6.72 6.40 3.98
N ARG A 445 -5.61 6.78 4.61
CA ARG A 445 -5.46 7.02 6.06
C ARG A 445 -4.82 8.38 6.35
N ARG A 446 -5.27 9.47 5.70
CA ARG A 446 -4.60 10.79 5.73
C ARG A 446 -4.11 11.22 7.13
N TYR A 447 -2.85 11.61 7.26
CA TYR A 447 -2.22 12.06 8.52
C TYR A 447 -3.01 13.18 9.21
N ARG A 448 -3.64 14.06 8.42
CA ARG A 448 -4.44 15.19 8.92
C ARG A 448 -5.68 14.74 9.69
N TRP A 449 -6.16 13.52 9.42
CA TRP A 449 -7.26 12.91 10.17
C TRP A 449 -6.84 12.44 11.56
N ARG A 450 -5.54 12.40 11.89
CA ARG A 450 -5.03 12.07 13.24
C ARG A 450 -5.62 10.75 13.76
N SER A 451 -5.70 9.76 12.89
CA SER A 451 -6.27 8.43 13.16
C SER A 451 -7.74 8.44 13.61
N LEU A 452 -8.51 9.47 13.23
CA LEU A 452 -9.97 9.41 13.27
C LEU A 452 -10.47 8.23 12.42
N PRO A 453 -11.54 7.53 12.81
CA PRO A 453 -12.03 6.33 12.14
C PRO A 453 -12.75 6.65 10.82
N VAL A 454 -12.04 7.23 9.86
CA VAL A 454 -12.56 7.56 8.54
C VAL A 454 -12.52 6.30 7.67
N HIS A 455 -13.66 5.94 7.08
CA HIS A 455 -13.82 4.67 6.38
C HIS A 455 -14.32 4.88 4.93
N PRO A 456 -13.49 5.44 4.03
CA PRO A 456 -13.89 5.89 2.70
C PRO A 456 -13.94 4.72 1.69
N LEU A 457 -14.62 3.62 2.03
CA LEU A 457 -14.52 2.36 1.30
C LEU A 457 -15.07 2.41 -0.13
N ALA A 458 -16.18 3.11 -0.32
CA ALA A 458 -16.74 3.34 -1.66
C ALA A 458 -15.83 4.24 -2.51
N THR A 459 -15.16 5.22 -1.88
CA THR A 459 -14.17 6.08 -2.53
C THR A 459 -12.98 5.25 -3.04
N ILE A 460 -12.41 4.38 -2.20
CA ILE A 460 -11.29 3.49 -2.59
C ILE A 460 -11.67 2.61 -3.79
N ALA A 461 -12.88 2.02 -3.78
CA ALA A 461 -13.35 1.19 -4.88
C ALA A 461 -13.53 1.99 -6.18
N GLY A 462 -14.10 3.19 -6.09
CA GLY A 462 -14.26 4.09 -7.25
C GLY A 462 -12.93 4.62 -7.78
N ASP A 463 -11.94 4.83 -6.91
CA ASP A 463 -10.59 5.26 -7.26
C ASP A 463 -9.90 4.18 -8.10
N VAL A 464 -9.78 2.98 -7.55
CA VAL A 464 -9.13 1.86 -8.25
C VAL A 464 -9.84 1.52 -9.57
N GLY A 465 -11.18 1.62 -9.62
CA GLY A 465 -11.93 1.45 -10.86
C GLY A 465 -11.59 2.51 -11.93
N PHE A 466 -11.52 3.78 -11.54
CA PHE A 466 -11.14 4.89 -12.42
C PHE A 466 -9.68 4.76 -12.88
N GLU A 467 -8.78 4.45 -11.97
CA GLU A 467 -7.34 4.29 -12.19
C GLU A 467 -7.03 3.10 -13.11
N ALA A 468 -7.65 1.94 -12.87
CA ALA A 468 -7.50 0.78 -13.73
C ALA A 468 -7.99 1.06 -15.16
N ALA A 469 -9.07 1.83 -15.34
CA ALA A 469 -9.55 2.24 -16.66
C ALA A 469 -8.57 3.17 -17.42
N LEU A 470 -7.69 3.86 -16.69
CA LEU A 470 -6.58 4.64 -17.26
C LEU A 470 -5.31 3.80 -17.47
N GLY A 471 -5.31 2.51 -17.15
CA GLY A 471 -4.12 1.65 -17.26
C GLY A 471 -3.06 1.96 -16.20
N ILE A 472 -3.47 2.43 -15.03
CA ILE A 472 -2.63 2.49 -13.83
C ILE A 472 -2.28 1.07 -13.41
N ASN A 473 -1.01 0.83 -13.14
CA ASN A 473 -0.46 -0.51 -12.91
C ASN A 473 0.33 -0.62 -11.61
N GLY A 474 0.13 0.34 -10.71
CA GLY A 474 0.71 0.32 -9.38
C GLY A 474 -0.16 1.08 -8.38
N TYR A 475 -0.27 0.52 -7.18
CA TYR A 475 -0.99 1.13 -6.07
C TYR A 475 -0.16 0.98 -4.82
N GLY A 476 -0.09 2.03 -4.01
CA GLY A 476 0.41 1.93 -2.66
C GLY A 476 -0.23 2.95 -1.73
N MET A 477 -0.19 2.63 -0.46
CA MET A 477 -0.51 3.55 0.61
C MET A 477 0.41 3.26 1.79
N TYR A 478 0.54 4.22 2.69
CA TYR A 478 1.29 4.03 3.92
C TYR A 478 0.41 3.48 5.04
N SER A 479 1.07 3.05 6.11
CA SER A 479 0.42 2.52 7.31
C SER A 479 1.25 2.87 8.52
N GLU A 480 0.66 2.94 9.70
CA GLU A 480 1.40 3.03 10.96
C GLU A 480 0.94 1.90 11.89
N PRO A 481 1.85 1.20 12.59
CA PRO A 481 1.48 0.21 13.59
C PRO A 481 0.48 0.72 14.63
N GLY A 482 0.54 2.02 14.96
CA GLY A 482 -0.30 2.65 15.99
C GLY A 482 -1.77 2.83 15.62
N ASP A 483 -2.13 2.89 14.33
CA ASP A 483 -3.51 3.14 13.88
C ASP A 483 -4.13 1.98 13.07
N TRP A 484 -3.44 0.84 13.06
CA TRP A 484 -3.89 -0.32 12.29
C TRP A 484 -5.29 -0.80 12.65
N ILE A 485 -5.66 -0.82 13.94
CA ILE A 485 -6.99 -1.24 14.37
C ILE A 485 -8.08 -0.36 13.73
N THR A 486 -7.84 0.94 13.65
CA THR A 486 -8.77 1.90 13.06
C THR A 486 -8.94 1.65 11.56
N TYR A 487 -7.85 1.39 10.84
CA TYR A 487 -7.83 1.28 9.39
C TYR A 487 -7.71 -0.15 8.85
N GLU A 488 -7.89 -1.18 9.68
CA GLU A 488 -7.67 -2.58 9.31
C GLU A 488 -8.39 -2.94 8.00
N HIS A 489 -9.68 -2.62 7.92
CA HIS A 489 -10.50 -2.95 6.75
C HIS A 489 -10.20 -2.07 5.54
N VAL A 490 -9.69 -0.84 5.74
CA VAL A 490 -9.17 0.02 4.65
C VAL A 490 -7.95 -0.64 4.03
N GLN A 491 -7.00 -1.10 4.86
CA GLN A 491 -5.79 -1.80 4.38
C GLN A 491 -6.14 -3.11 3.65
N ASN A 492 -7.09 -3.90 4.18
CA ASN A 492 -7.53 -5.14 3.54
C ASN A 492 -8.26 -4.90 2.21
N LEU A 493 -9.19 -3.94 2.16
CA LEU A 493 -9.90 -3.62 0.92
C LEU A 493 -8.94 -3.08 -0.14
N PHE A 494 -8.02 -2.20 0.26
CA PHE A 494 -6.98 -1.68 -0.61
C PHE A 494 -6.12 -2.80 -1.21
N ALA A 495 -5.61 -3.72 -0.38
CA ALA A 495 -4.80 -4.83 -0.86
C ALA A 495 -5.57 -5.77 -1.81
N ALA A 496 -6.85 -6.03 -1.50
CA ALA A 496 -7.71 -6.84 -2.34
C ALA A 496 -8.00 -6.17 -3.71
N LEU A 497 -8.27 -4.86 -3.73
CA LEU A 497 -8.48 -4.10 -4.97
C LEU A 497 -7.19 -3.93 -5.79
N ALA A 498 -6.04 -3.82 -5.14
CA ALA A 498 -4.75 -3.79 -5.81
C ALA A 498 -4.48 -5.12 -6.55
N TRP A 499 -4.97 -6.25 -6.02
CA TRP A 499 -4.96 -7.53 -6.71
C TRP A 499 -6.03 -7.63 -7.79
N ASP A 500 -7.28 -7.25 -7.50
CA ASP A 500 -8.42 -7.31 -8.43
C ASP A 500 -9.21 -6.01 -8.40
N SER A 501 -8.96 -5.14 -9.38
CA SER A 501 -9.65 -3.85 -9.52
C SER A 501 -11.13 -3.99 -9.89
N THR A 502 -11.60 -5.20 -10.20
CA THR A 502 -13.00 -5.51 -10.53
C THR A 502 -13.76 -6.13 -9.36
N LEU A 503 -13.11 -6.30 -8.21
CA LEU A 503 -13.70 -6.84 -6.99
C LEU A 503 -14.96 -6.06 -6.59
N ASP A 504 -16.02 -6.79 -6.25
CA ASP A 504 -17.19 -6.22 -5.58
C ASP A 504 -16.82 -5.84 -4.13
N ALA A 505 -16.48 -4.57 -3.94
CA ALA A 505 -16.09 -4.01 -2.65
C ALA A 505 -17.19 -4.14 -1.59
N GLY A 506 -18.46 -4.07 -2.00
CA GLY A 506 -19.61 -4.25 -1.10
C GLY A 506 -19.66 -5.67 -0.56
N ALA A 507 -19.61 -6.66 -1.45
CA ALA A 507 -19.59 -8.08 -1.09
C ALA A 507 -18.34 -8.44 -0.26
N PHE A 508 -17.18 -7.86 -0.60
CA PHE A 508 -15.94 -8.02 0.16
C PHE A 508 -16.11 -7.53 1.60
N LEU A 509 -16.60 -6.31 1.78
CA LEU A 509 -16.83 -5.72 3.11
C LEU A 509 -17.81 -6.56 3.92
N ASP A 510 -18.92 -6.95 3.30
CA ASP A 510 -19.94 -7.81 3.90
C ASP A 510 -19.34 -9.11 4.46
N GLY A 511 -18.42 -9.69 3.69
CA GLY A 511 -17.68 -10.86 4.11
C GLY A 511 -16.70 -10.64 5.22
N TYR A 512 -15.91 -9.58 5.12
CA TYR A 512 -14.98 -9.16 6.14
C TYR A 512 -15.72 -8.95 7.46
N LEU A 513 -16.83 -8.22 7.46
CA LEU A 513 -17.63 -7.94 8.65
C LEU A 513 -18.16 -9.21 9.30
N ARG A 514 -18.69 -10.15 8.49
CA ARG A 514 -19.15 -11.46 8.99
C ARG A 514 -18.01 -12.30 9.56
N ALA A 515 -16.85 -12.32 8.90
CA ALA A 515 -15.70 -13.09 9.34
C ALA A 515 -15.05 -12.50 10.61
N ARG A 516 -14.97 -11.17 10.70
CA ARG A 516 -14.27 -10.45 11.78
C ARG A 516 -15.12 -10.27 13.03
N PHE A 517 -16.40 -9.95 12.87
CA PHE A 517 -17.31 -9.59 13.97
C PHE A 517 -18.46 -10.60 14.18
N GLY A 518 -18.63 -11.54 13.26
CA GLY A 518 -19.74 -12.50 13.29
C GLY A 518 -21.05 -11.92 12.75
N ALA A 519 -21.97 -12.81 12.37
CA ALA A 519 -23.23 -12.45 11.72
C ALA A 519 -24.12 -11.51 12.54
N ARG A 520 -24.05 -11.57 13.88
CA ARG A 520 -24.87 -10.73 14.77
C ARG A 520 -24.43 -9.27 14.80
N ALA A 521 -23.13 -9.00 14.69
CA ALA A 521 -22.57 -7.65 14.79
C ALA A 521 -22.34 -6.99 13.43
N ALA A 522 -22.23 -7.79 12.35
CA ALA A 522 -21.90 -7.30 11.02
C ALA A 522 -22.73 -6.10 10.57
N ALA A 523 -24.06 -6.13 10.74
CA ALA A 523 -24.93 -5.04 10.34
C ALA A 523 -24.72 -3.75 11.16
N ALA A 524 -24.42 -3.87 12.45
CA ALA A 524 -24.16 -2.71 13.31
C ALA A 524 -22.80 -2.07 12.98
N THR A 525 -21.77 -2.90 12.78
CA THR A 525 -20.44 -2.42 12.38
C THR A 525 -20.45 -1.81 10.98
N GLY A 526 -21.19 -2.40 10.03
CA GLY A 526 -21.35 -1.83 8.69
C GLY A 526 -22.00 -0.44 8.72
N ARG A 527 -23.02 -0.24 9.56
CA ARG A 527 -23.58 1.10 9.80
C ARG A 527 -22.55 2.06 10.40
N TYR A 528 -21.78 1.63 11.39
CA TYR A 528 -20.72 2.47 11.95
C TYR A 528 -19.72 2.93 10.88
N TYR A 529 -19.31 2.04 9.97
CA TYR A 529 -18.41 2.40 8.87
C TYR A 529 -19.02 3.39 7.89
N ASP A 530 -20.30 3.23 7.55
CA ASP A 530 -21.00 4.18 6.69
C ASP A 530 -21.14 5.56 7.35
N LEU A 531 -21.37 5.62 8.67
CA LEU A 531 -21.47 6.88 9.42
C LEU A 531 -20.18 7.70 9.44
N THR A 532 -19.02 7.05 9.25
CA THR A 532 -17.71 7.70 9.30
C THR A 532 -16.99 7.69 7.94
N ARG A 533 -17.72 7.54 6.84
CA ARG A 533 -17.14 7.49 5.49
C ARG A 533 -16.67 8.84 4.93
N LEU A 534 -17.17 9.95 5.46
CA LEU A 534 -16.93 11.30 4.92
C LEU A 534 -15.58 11.86 5.36
N ASP A 535 -14.99 12.69 4.52
CA ASP A 535 -13.73 13.36 4.84
C ASP A 535 -13.98 14.42 5.93
N PRO A 536 -13.38 14.28 7.14
CA PRO A 536 -13.59 15.24 8.22
C PRO A 536 -13.04 16.64 7.88
N ASP A 537 -12.18 16.74 6.87
CA ASP A 537 -11.60 18.00 6.41
C ASP A 537 -12.60 18.89 5.68
N THR A 538 -13.64 18.29 5.09
CA THR A 538 -14.72 18.97 4.36
C THR A 538 -16.01 18.95 5.17
N HIS A 539 -16.24 17.89 5.93
CA HIS A 539 -17.38 17.68 6.80
C HIS A 539 -16.96 17.77 8.26
N GLY A 540 -16.78 18.99 8.77
CA GLY A 540 -16.50 19.21 10.19
C GLY A 540 -17.50 18.48 11.11
N PRO A 541 -17.17 18.24 12.39
CA PRO A 541 -17.86 17.28 13.26
C PRO A 541 -19.38 17.51 13.45
N GLY A 542 -19.93 18.67 13.06
CA GLY A 542 -21.35 19.01 13.14
C GLY A 542 -22.20 18.73 11.90
N ARG A 543 -21.64 18.38 10.74
CA ARG A 543 -22.44 18.19 9.50
C ARG A 543 -22.94 16.76 9.27
N ALA A 544 -22.19 15.75 9.72
CA ALA A 544 -22.61 14.34 9.57
C ALA A 544 -24.01 14.08 10.17
N HIS A 545 -24.34 14.72 11.30
CA HIS A 545 -25.61 14.50 11.99
C HIS A 545 -26.86 14.97 11.21
N HIS A 546 -26.74 15.93 10.29
CA HIS A 546 -27.88 16.49 9.56
C HIS A 546 -28.22 15.72 8.29
N GLU A 547 -27.23 15.15 7.60
CA GLU A 547 -27.44 14.42 6.34
C GLU A 547 -27.92 12.98 6.58
N LEU A 548 -27.54 12.37 7.71
CA LEU A 548 -27.93 11.01 8.09
C LEU A 548 -29.40 10.89 8.55
N HIS A 549 -30.07 12.00 8.85
CA HIS A 549 -31.50 12.02 9.21
C HIS A 549 -32.43 12.38 8.04
N ALA A 550 -31.90 12.65 6.86
CA ALA A 550 -32.68 12.91 5.65
C ALA A 550 -32.88 11.62 4.82
N GLY A 551 -33.58 10.63 5.38
CA GLY A 551 -34.10 9.50 4.61
C GLY A 551 -35.31 9.91 3.74
N PRO A 552 -35.64 9.18 2.66
CA PRO A 552 -36.71 9.57 1.74
C PRO A 552 -38.07 9.40 2.41
N CYS A 553 -38.73 10.52 2.73
CA CYS A 553 -40.14 10.52 3.07
C CYS A 553 -40.96 10.10 1.84
N GLY A 554 -41.44 8.86 1.83
CA GLY A 554 -42.46 8.39 0.89
C GLY A 554 -43.77 9.17 1.03
N PRO A 555 -44.63 9.20 0.00
CA PRO A 555 -45.87 9.97 0.04
C PRO A 555 -46.85 9.33 1.03
N PRO A 556 -47.61 10.11 1.81
CA PRO A 556 -48.56 9.54 2.76
C PRO A 556 -49.76 8.97 1.99
N GLY A 557 -49.86 7.65 1.98
CA GLY A 557 -51.09 6.93 1.61
C GLY A 557 -52.18 7.23 2.63
N GLY A 558 -53.34 7.66 2.13
CA GLY A 558 -54.54 7.77 2.94
C GLY A 558 -55.15 6.40 3.15
N ASP A 559 -55.51 6.08 4.40
CA ASP A 559 -56.83 5.55 4.70
C ASP A 559 -57.20 5.65 6.18
N ARG A 560 -58.51 5.55 6.39
CA ARG A 560 -59.35 6.07 7.48
C ARG A 560 -59.21 5.35 8.85
N ALA A 561 -59.50 6.11 9.92
CA ALA A 561 -60.67 5.93 10.81
C ALA A 561 -60.36 6.01 12.33
N GLY A 562 -61.10 6.90 13.01
CA GLY A 562 -61.60 6.67 14.38
C GLY A 562 -60.97 7.47 15.52
N GLY A 563 -61.73 8.42 16.08
CA GLY A 563 -61.50 8.93 17.45
C GLY A 563 -61.73 10.43 17.62
N ARG A 564 -62.79 10.81 18.33
CA ARG A 564 -63.29 12.18 18.53
C ARG A 564 -62.64 12.92 19.72
N CYS A 565 -62.90 14.24 19.74
CA CYS A 565 -62.91 15.22 20.86
C CYS A 565 -61.56 15.91 21.14
N GLY A 566 -61.43 17.25 21.25
CA GLY A 566 -62.34 18.40 21.17
C GLY A 566 -61.59 19.71 21.53
N GLY A 567 -62.12 20.87 21.13
CA GLY A 567 -61.73 22.24 21.55
C GLY A 567 -60.79 22.98 20.57
N ALA A 568 -61.26 23.86 19.66
CA ALA A 568 -61.58 25.30 19.84
C ALA A 568 -60.37 26.11 20.37
N HIS A 569 -59.89 27.23 19.79
CA HIS A 569 -60.46 28.23 18.88
C HIS A 569 -59.33 29.14 18.32
N ARG A 570 -59.45 29.56 17.03
CA ARG A 570 -59.19 30.92 16.43
C ARG A 570 -57.85 31.65 16.67
N ALA A 571 -57.27 32.44 15.77
CA ALA A 571 -57.51 32.81 14.37
C ALA A 571 -56.25 33.56 13.86
N ARG A 572 -56.03 33.48 12.55
CA ARG A 572 -55.04 34.14 11.66
C ARG A 572 -55.32 35.67 11.47
N PRO A 573 -54.72 36.39 10.49
CA PRO A 573 -53.31 36.66 10.11
C PRO A 573 -53.08 38.16 9.76
N ALA A 574 -51.90 38.56 9.24
CA ALA A 574 -51.73 39.22 7.92
C ALA A 574 -50.31 39.82 7.71
N ASP A 575 -49.71 39.43 6.58
CA ASP A 575 -48.66 40.09 5.76
C ASP A 575 -49.27 41.36 5.06
N PRO A 576 -48.60 42.21 4.22
CA PRO A 576 -47.29 42.05 3.57
C PRO A 576 -46.38 43.31 3.41
N GLN A 577 -45.19 43.08 2.85
CA GLN A 577 -44.18 44.04 2.33
C GLN A 577 -44.72 44.93 1.15
N PRO A 578 -43.90 45.66 0.32
CA PRO A 578 -42.47 46.09 0.34
C PRO A 578 -42.23 47.56 -0.12
N ARG A 579 -40.97 48.05 -0.14
CA ARG A 579 -40.28 48.66 -1.34
C ARG A 579 -38.91 49.31 -1.04
N HIS A 580 -37.99 49.09 -1.99
CA HIS A 580 -36.74 49.79 -2.41
C HIS A 580 -36.58 51.28 -1.99
N ARG A 581 -35.40 51.93 -1.91
CA ARG A 581 -34.26 52.02 -2.85
C ARG A 581 -33.12 52.92 -2.26
N SER A 582 -31.86 52.61 -2.56
CA SER A 582 -30.68 53.49 -2.87
C SER A 582 -30.38 54.81 -2.12
N GLY A 583 -29.11 54.99 -1.72
CA GLY A 583 -28.47 56.32 -1.61
C GLY A 583 -27.13 56.33 -0.86
N ARG A 584 -26.05 56.76 -1.54
CA ARG A 584 -24.65 56.92 -1.06
C ARG A 584 -24.46 58.23 -0.27
N HIS A 585 -23.53 58.28 0.69
CA HIS A 585 -22.24 59.04 0.66
C HIS A 585 -21.59 59.19 2.06
N GLU A 586 -20.27 59.37 2.02
CA GLU A 586 -19.28 59.72 3.06
C GLU A 586 -19.73 60.90 3.98
N ASP A 587 -19.24 61.13 5.19
CA ASP A 587 -17.83 61.43 5.54
C ASP A 587 -17.60 61.52 7.08
N ARG A 588 -16.31 61.62 7.44
CA ARG A 588 -15.62 61.50 8.74
C ARG A 588 -16.11 62.30 9.99
N PRO A 589 -15.67 61.91 11.21
CA PRO A 589 -15.98 62.58 12.48
C PRO A 589 -14.84 63.50 12.99
N GLY A 590 -15.17 64.43 13.88
CA GLY A 590 -14.19 65.26 14.58
C GLY A 590 -14.62 65.69 15.99
N SER A 591 -13.74 65.37 16.96
CA SER A 591 -13.49 66.07 18.24
C SER A 591 -14.62 66.12 19.30
N GLY A 592 -14.36 66.07 20.60
CA GLY A 592 -13.12 66.16 21.36
C GLY A 592 -13.43 66.19 22.86
N GLY A 593 -12.39 66.15 23.70
CA GLY A 593 -12.52 66.29 25.15
C GLY A 593 -11.20 66.03 25.88
N GLN A 594 -10.40 67.08 26.05
CA GLN A 594 -9.18 67.13 26.85
C GLN A 594 -9.48 67.46 28.32
N HIS A 595 -8.67 66.97 29.27
CA HIS A 595 -7.77 67.76 30.16
C HIS A 595 -7.20 66.90 31.31
N ARG A 596 -5.86 66.77 31.39
CA ARG A 596 -4.88 67.43 32.31
C ARG A 596 -4.91 66.87 33.75
N THR A 597 -3.83 66.64 34.52
CA THR A 597 -2.35 66.75 34.43
C THR A 597 -1.72 66.24 35.76
N ARG A 598 -0.43 65.87 35.74
CA ARG A 598 0.66 66.03 36.77
C ARG A 598 1.27 64.78 37.46
N HIS A 599 2.57 64.62 37.18
CA HIS A 599 3.77 64.29 37.98
C HIS A 599 3.94 62.99 38.84
N ARG A 600 5.13 62.39 38.64
CA ARG A 600 5.84 61.19 39.19
C ARG A 600 6.56 61.44 40.55
N PRO A 601 7.32 60.50 41.20
CA PRO A 601 7.40 58.99 41.23
C PRO A 601 7.61 58.45 42.70
N PRO A 602 8.31 57.32 43.04
CA PRO A 602 8.40 55.95 42.49
C PRO A 602 7.98 54.84 43.52
N GLY A 603 7.74 53.61 43.05
CA GLY A 603 7.65 52.42 43.91
C GLY A 603 7.28 51.14 43.13
N VAL A 604 8.12 50.11 43.22
CA VAL A 604 8.00 48.77 42.63
C VAL A 604 7.88 47.76 43.79
N PRO A 605 7.41 46.48 43.68
CA PRO A 605 6.71 45.76 42.61
C PRO A 605 5.38 45.09 43.08
N GLY A 606 4.53 44.68 42.13
CA GLY A 606 3.40 43.79 42.45
C GLY A 606 2.68 43.25 41.21
N ALA A 607 2.80 41.95 41.02
CA ALA A 607 2.24 41.11 39.97
C ALA A 607 0.85 41.50 39.41
N ARG A 608 0.70 41.42 38.08
CA ARG A 608 -0.29 40.60 37.35
C ARG A 608 -0.24 40.89 35.84
N ALA A 609 -0.42 39.82 35.07
CA ALA A 609 -0.34 39.77 33.61
C ALA A 609 -1.38 40.64 32.90
N PRO A 610 -1.10 41.13 31.67
CA PRO A 610 -2.11 41.46 30.69
C PRO A 610 -2.13 40.47 29.52
N GLN A 611 -3.34 40.10 29.11
CA GLN A 611 -3.61 39.48 27.81
C GLN A 611 -3.11 40.36 26.65
N PRO A 612 -2.63 39.79 25.54
CA PRO A 612 -2.53 40.51 24.28
C PRO A 612 -3.68 40.12 23.33
N VAL A 613 -4.50 41.13 23.05
CA VAL A 613 -4.98 41.57 21.73
C VAL A 613 -4.75 40.59 20.57
N HIS A 614 -5.87 40.09 20.01
CA HIS A 614 -5.90 39.36 18.74
C HIS A 614 -5.42 40.22 17.56
N ARG A 615 -4.36 39.76 16.88
CA ARG A 615 -4.11 40.07 15.47
C ARG A 615 -4.11 38.76 14.69
N HIS A 616 -4.99 38.67 13.69
CA HIS A 616 -5.04 37.59 12.72
C HIS A 616 -3.81 37.63 11.80
N LEU A 617 -3.07 36.52 11.75
CA LEU A 617 -2.17 36.12 10.67
C LEU A 617 -2.37 34.61 10.43
N PRO A 618 -2.32 34.11 9.18
CA PRO A 618 -2.68 32.73 8.85
C PRO A 618 -1.56 31.75 9.22
N ALA A 619 -1.96 30.60 9.77
CA ALA A 619 -1.07 29.55 10.22
C ALA A 619 -0.56 28.70 9.05
N GLN A 620 0.76 28.68 8.86
CA GLN A 620 1.52 27.57 8.30
C GLN A 620 2.51 27.16 9.38
N HIS A 621 2.38 25.96 9.94
CA HIS A 621 3.48 25.22 10.57
C HIS A 621 3.05 23.79 10.85
N ALA A 622 3.76 22.84 10.23
CA ALA A 622 3.87 21.46 10.68
C ALA A 622 4.53 21.45 12.07
N GLY A 623 4.00 20.62 12.97
CA GLY A 623 4.40 20.60 14.37
C GLY A 623 5.79 20.00 14.57
N LEU A 624 6.76 20.82 14.94
CA LEU A 624 7.96 20.35 15.64
C LEU A 624 7.61 20.17 17.12
N VAL A 625 7.63 18.92 17.60
CA VAL A 625 7.69 18.62 19.03
C VAL A 625 9.17 18.55 19.43
N ALA A 626 9.66 19.58 20.12
CA ALA A 626 10.95 19.54 20.79
C ALA A 626 10.79 18.75 22.09
N MET A 627 11.52 17.63 22.23
CA MET A 627 11.65 16.90 23.51
C MET A 627 13.06 17.06 24.05
N GLU A 628 13.12 17.58 25.26
CA GLU A 628 14.33 17.79 26.06
C GLU A 628 15.03 16.46 26.38
N ARG A 629 16.37 16.47 26.28
CA ARG A 629 17.22 15.34 26.71
C ARG A 629 17.23 15.20 28.23
N PRO A 630 17.10 13.98 28.80
CA PRO A 630 17.43 13.77 30.20
C PRO A 630 18.95 13.66 30.40
N ALA A 631 19.44 14.31 31.46
CA ALA A 631 20.80 14.23 31.98
C ALA A 631 21.13 12.80 32.50
N GLY A 632 22.44 12.46 32.48
CA GLY A 632 23.00 11.13 32.80
C GLY A 632 22.90 10.68 34.27
N PRO A 633 23.65 9.63 34.65
CA PRO A 633 25.03 9.89 35.13
C PRO A 633 26.06 8.79 34.82
N GLY A 634 27.36 9.12 34.95
CA GLY A 634 28.40 8.10 35.21
C GLY A 634 29.75 8.31 34.51
N THR A 635 30.61 9.11 35.12
CA THR A 635 32.04 9.31 34.80
C THR A 635 32.90 8.05 34.90
N VAL A 636 33.78 7.78 33.91
CA VAL A 636 35.15 7.26 34.14
C VAL A 636 36.14 7.89 33.16
N ARG A 637 37.22 8.46 33.70
CA ARG A 637 38.37 9.09 33.03
C ARG A 637 39.35 8.05 32.46
N ARG A 638 40.02 8.38 31.34
CA ARG A 638 41.50 8.39 31.11
C ARG A 638 41.76 8.76 29.62
N ARG A 639 42.42 9.89 29.32
CA ARG A 639 43.87 10.06 28.97
C ARG A 639 44.35 9.02 27.94
N GLY A 640 45.00 9.33 26.82
CA GLY A 640 45.56 10.55 26.24
C GLY A 640 46.45 10.14 25.04
N ASP A 641 46.41 10.96 23.98
CA ASP A 641 47.31 11.16 22.83
C ASP A 641 47.79 10.05 21.85
N PRO A 642 48.08 10.43 20.58
CA PRO A 642 48.31 9.55 19.40
C PRO A 642 49.80 9.68 18.92
N PRO A 643 50.20 9.59 17.62
CA PRO A 643 49.78 8.81 16.43
C PRO A 643 50.97 7.98 15.83
N GLY A 644 50.73 7.14 14.80
CA GLY A 644 51.81 6.44 14.09
C GLY A 644 51.48 6.08 12.64
N ARG A 645 52.09 6.80 11.69
CA ARG A 645 52.09 6.57 10.23
C ARG A 645 52.84 5.28 9.83
N ARG A 646 52.41 4.66 8.72
CA ARG A 646 53.17 4.20 7.51
C ARG A 646 52.45 2.99 6.91
N ARG A 647 51.87 3.08 5.72
CA ARG A 647 52.47 2.95 4.37
C ARG A 647 53.00 1.54 4.04
N HIS A 648 52.39 1.02 2.95
CA HIS A 648 52.99 0.32 1.80
C HIS A 648 52.86 -1.21 1.67
N VAL A 649 52.26 -1.54 0.50
CA VAL A 649 52.67 -2.56 -0.51
C VAL A 649 52.17 -3.98 -0.23
N CYS A 650 51.20 -4.49 -0.99
CA CYS A 650 51.19 -5.00 -2.38
C CYS A 650 51.76 -6.43 -2.52
N GLU A 651 50.99 -7.25 -3.25
CA GLU A 651 51.38 -8.49 -3.93
C GLU A 651 51.72 -9.70 -3.03
N SER A 652 51.46 -10.95 -3.41
CA SER A 652 50.74 -11.59 -4.50
C SER A 652 50.78 -13.11 -4.21
N GLY A 653 49.84 -13.88 -4.79
CA GLY A 653 50.07 -15.25 -5.24
C GLY A 653 50.27 -16.37 -4.20
N GLY A 654 49.34 -17.33 -4.17
CA GLY A 654 49.57 -18.59 -3.45
C GLY A 654 48.44 -19.59 -3.58
N ARG A 655 48.36 -20.25 -4.73
CA ARG A 655 47.46 -21.36 -5.04
C ARG A 655 47.77 -22.62 -4.22
N LEU A 656 46.71 -23.42 -4.05
CA LEU A 656 46.63 -24.89 -4.04
C LEU A 656 46.69 -25.68 -2.71
N ARG A 657 45.57 -26.39 -2.54
CA ARG A 657 45.39 -27.80 -2.16
C ARG A 657 44.99 -28.13 -0.72
N GLN A 658 43.78 -28.70 -0.67
CA GLN A 658 43.19 -29.54 0.37
C GLN A 658 44.14 -30.63 0.87
N PRO A 659 43.80 -31.19 2.05
CA PRO A 659 43.53 -32.62 2.09
C PRO A 659 42.18 -32.95 2.73
N GLY A 660 41.54 -34.00 2.21
CA GLY A 660 40.33 -34.61 2.74
C GLY A 660 40.55 -35.45 4.02
N PRO A 661 39.48 -36.10 4.51
CA PRO A 661 39.23 -36.39 5.92
C PRO A 661 39.69 -37.81 6.33
N PRO A 662 39.49 -38.24 7.60
CA PRO A 662 38.29 -39.07 7.85
C PRO A 662 37.70 -39.10 9.29
N ARG A 663 36.43 -39.56 9.34
CA ARG A 663 35.80 -40.48 10.33
C ARG A 663 35.32 -39.99 11.71
N ALA A 664 34.00 -39.89 11.81
CA ALA A 664 33.07 -40.67 12.67
C ALA A 664 33.55 -41.30 14.00
N ARG A 665 32.82 -40.96 15.09
CA ARG A 665 32.26 -41.90 16.11
C ARG A 665 31.39 -41.10 17.12
N THR A 666 30.07 -41.33 17.14
CA THR A 666 29.29 -42.01 18.19
C THR A 666 29.34 -41.42 19.60
N GLY A 667 28.17 -40.95 20.07
CA GLY A 667 27.60 -41.33 21.37
C GLY A 667 27.87 -40.44 22.59
N ARG A 668 26.94 -39.54 22.91
CA ARG A 668 26.04 -39.63 24.07
C ARG A 668 24.96 -38.57 23.99
#